data_AF-K0KMD6-F1
#
_entry.id   AF-K0KMD6-F1
#
_cell.length_a   1.000
_cell.length_b   1.000
_cell.length_c   1.000
_cell.angle_alpha   90.00
_cell.angle_beta   90.00
_cell.angle_gamma   90.00
#
_symmetry.space_group_name_H-M   'P 1'
#
loop_
_entity.id
_entity.type
_entity.pdbx_description
1 polymer ?
#
loop_
_entity_poly.entity_id
_entity_poly.type
_entity_poly.pdbx_seq_one_letter_code
_entity_poly.pdbx_strand_id
1 'polypeptide(L)'
;MSNLSISSRDPSHSHSRSQSVLDLGNVGGTSSPKKKQSHQKSKSITKPFIIHPSLSEQSFGDSIGKRTSSLPNFKELGPPDLIHISNYNKISQKEEGNYHYITGLDVSSPVAPLAYLTTLNLNSSNNSSKHPNIYTYCSFNSFSRCDVRIRIEFPNNNNSSYQLQQIPSDRSNKTLMEVNDDVWEELFVSSVIRSVIINLDFERKLPSLVEKPLIKSIQHSKTIISKLIKFLDKGYLLGCISTVQRPSLVQNFLVDTLLKIVELTNLYDYTIELLTKHKKTDQLTILIIKILFLKDSEVEAIKLINQSLKLNPRDTLILNEQVKFLLSREQYELALNPALSAVNSNPVDFESWLNLTKLHILSDNIPMALVALNSAPMYTIRSKDLIFIENKDSLALPFPNEGKIHKVWGNISQIHGLGSENLIKFSPRYEVEACDPTLIRINQTPLKGTYKLTYDLLILIINKIGWDNLLKIRSQVFIMDDEYKKTISTTSIDEKNGGSNSSITNKRLCERWLDQLFLVLYEDLRVVLIVENELNNAKQLKHSGLEWQLIGLASFRTQHFKNSIAALRTSLSAKFDIISALKVMELWENQYYNRDFKIWNKLNKFGNFDITLDQILDILVRAISFNIRFFNEFQLDILLFLKKFLTKYDVDFIKNKIQVLFENDNKDYKNSGVIPPFDSLVADTLMFSQ
;
A
#
# COMPACT_ATOMS: atom_id res chain seq x y z
N MET A 1 62.85 -9.84 -2.52
CA MET A 1 63.17 -10.43 -1.20
C MET A 1 61.84 -10.80 -0.56
N SER A 2 61.41 -12.04 -0.32
CA SER A 2 61.93 -13.42 -0.36
C SER A 2 60.66 -14.29 -0.25
N ASN A 3 60.20 -14.99 -1.30
CA ASN A 3 60.47 -16.40 -1.66
C ASN A 3 60.04 -17.50 -0.67
N LEU A 4 59.48 -18.57 -1.29
CA LEU A 4 59.21 -19.97 -0.88
C LEU A 4 57.75 -20.25 -0.46
N SER A 5 56.87 -21.04 -1.12
CA SER A 5 56.85 -22.18 -2.08
C SER A 5 56.35 -23.49 -1.45
N ILE A 6 55.17 -23.94 -1.93
CA ILE A 6 54.79 -25.30 -2.39
C ILE A 6 55.00 -26.51 -1.43
N SER A 7 53.92 -27.26 -1.13
CA SER A 7 53.76 -28.65 -1.62
C SER A 7 52.43 -29.33 -1.25
N SER A 8 51.84 -29.94 -2.28
CA SER A 8 50.75 -30.93 -2.37
C SER A 8 50.98 -32.26 -1.64
N ARG A 9 49.89 -32.97 -1.26
CA ARG A 9 49.49 -34.33 -1.74
C ARG A 9 48.44 -35.00 -0.83
N ASP A 10 47.28 -35.29 -1.41
CA ASP A 10 46.46 -36.51 -1.20
C ASP A 10 47.19 -37.73 -1.86
N PRO A 11 46.83 -39.03 -1.67
CA PRO A 11 45.46 -39.56 -1.48
C PRO A 11 45.28 -40.87 -0.65
N SER A 12 44.00 -41.29 -0.56
CA SER A 12 43.48 -42.67 -0.81
C SER A 12 42.88 -43.52 0.33
N HIS A 13 41.59 -43.80 0.10
CA HIS A 13 40.73 -44.95 0.42
C HIS A 13 41.32 -46.24 1.02
N SER A 14 40.55 -46.90 1.90
CA SER A 14 40.02 -48.26 1.63
C SER A 14 38.97 -48.74 2.67
N HIS A 15 38.03 -49.54 2.15
CA HIS A 15 36.91 -50.23 2.80
C HIS A 15 37.30 -51.53 3.53
N SER A 16 36.45 -52.01 4.46
CA SER A 16 35.80 -53.36 4.52
C SER A 16 35.43 -53.76 5.98
N ARG A 17 34.14 -54.00 6.30
CA ARG A 17 33.41 -55.30 6.42
C ARG A 17 33.94 -56.21 7.55
N SER A 18 33.23 -56.29 8.69
CA SER A 18 32.15 -57.24 9.06
C SER A 18 32.64 -58.63 9.51
N GLN A 19 32.35 -59.03 10.76
CA GLN A 19 31.92 -60.40 11.08
C GLN A 19 31.39 -60.55 12.51
N SER A 20 30.32 -61.34 12.58
CA SER A 20 29.55 -61.84 13.71
C SER A 20 30.23 -62.98 14.46
N VAL A 21 30.00 -63.10 15.77
CA VAL A 21 30.12 -64.38 16.50
C VAL A 21 28.92 -64.54 17.43
N LEU A 22 28.24 -65.67 17.24
CA LEU A 22 27.20 -66.24 18.09
C LEU A 22 27.84 -66.99 19.25
N ASP A 23 27.22 -66.98 20.43
CA ASP A 23 27.46 -68.02 21.43
C ASP A 23 26.15 -68.48 22.07
N LEU A 24 25.99 -69.81 22.11
CA LEU A 24 24.85 -70.58 22.59
C LEU A 24 25.14 -71.07 24.02
N GLY A 25 24.15 -71.01 24.91
CA GLY A 25 24.24 -71.65 26.22
C GLY A 25 22.91 -71.61 26.97
N ASN A 26 22.24 -72.76 27.06
CA ASN A 26 20.89 -72.97 27.58
C ASN A 26 20.91 -73.37 29.07
N VAL A 27 19.71 -73.39 29.68
CA VAL A 27 19.26 -74.11 30.91
C VAL A 27 18.84 -73.24 32.11
N GLY A 28 17.51 -73.07 32.24
CA GLY A 28 16.71 -73.50 33.40
C GLY A 28 16.68 -72.64 34.67
N GLY A 29 15.53 -71.97 34.92
CA GLY A 29 15.23 -71.42 36.25
C GLY A 29 14.03 -70.48 36.29
N THR A 30 12.86 -71.02 36.65
CA THR A 30 11.57 -70.32 36.83
C THR A 30 11.62 -69.24 37.92
N SER A 31 11.27 -67.98 37.61
CA SER A 31 10.67 -67.05 38.59
C SER A 31 10.04 -65.82 37.93
N SER A 32 8.88 -65.43 38.46
CA SER A 32 7.89 -64.47 37.96
C SER A 32 8.41 -63.02 37.84
N PRO A 33 7.83 -62.17 36.96
CA PRO A 33 8.42 -60.90 36.57
C PRO A 33 8.23 -59.78 37.62
N LYS A 34 9.36 -59.23 38.10
CA LYS A 34 9.39 -57.95 38.82
C LYS A 34 9.14 -56.78 37.86
N LYS A 35 8.13 -55.97 38.16
CA LYS A 35 7.79 -54.70 37.47
C LYS A 35 9.01 -53.78 37.39
N LYS A 36 9.52 -53.53 36.18
CA LYS A 36 10.43 -52.41 35.89
C LYS A 36 9.60 -51.13 35.79
N GLN A 37 9.90 -50.18 36.67
CA GLN A 37 9.39 -48.81 36.60
C GLN A 37 9.80 -48.19 35.26
N SER A 38 8.83 -47.80 34.45
CA SER A 38 9.04 -46.96 33.29
C SER A 38 9.25 -45.52 33.76
N HIS A 39 10.44 -44.98 33.51
CA HIS A 39 10.65 -43.53 33.56
C HIS A 39 9.84 -42.89 32.42
N GLN A 40 8.61 -42.49 32.72
CA GLN A 40 7.88 -41.54 31.90
C GLN A 40 8.62 -40.19 31.98
N LYS A 41 9.41 -39.88 30.95
CA LYS A 41 9.82 -38.50 30.69
C LYS A 41 8.55 -37.70 30.42
N SER A 42 8.07 -36.97 31.42
CA SER A 42 7.04 -35.95 31.24
C SER A 42 7.57 -34.95 30.21
N LYS A 43 7.04 -35.00 28.97
CA LYS A 43 7.22 -33.90 28.02
C LYS A 43 6.58 -32.68 28.69
N SER A 44 7.40 -31.74 29.18
CA SER A 44 6.89 -30.48 29.68
C SER A 44 6.16 -29.80 28.52
N ILE A 45 4.85 -29.60 28.66
CA ILE A 45 4.07 -28.80 27.72
C ILE A 45 4.65 -27.40 27.80
N THR A 46 5.38 -26.98 26.75
CA THR A 46 5.88 -25.60 26.63
C THR A 46 4.67 -24.68 26.63
N LYS A 47 4.65 -23.69 27.54
CA LYS A 47 3.58 -22.69 27.58
C LYS A 47 3.47 -22.02 26.20
N PRO A 48 2.25 -21.75 25.70
CA PRO A 48 2.07 -21.05 24.44
C PRO A 48 2.71 -19.66 24.53
N PHE A 49 3.60 -19.34 23.60
CA PHE A 49 4.26 -18.04 23.48
C PHE A 49 3.75 -17.33 22.22
N ILE A 50 3.34 -16.08 22.36
CA ILE A 50 2.80 -15.25 21.29
C ILE A 50 3.91 -14.42 20.67
N ILE A 51 4.11 -14.65 19.38
CA ILE A 51 5.10 -13.94 18.58
C ILE A 51 4.49 -12.62 18.12
N HIS A 52 5.11 -11.51 18.51
CA HIS A 52 4.73 -10.16 18.09
C HIS A 52 5.98 -9.27 18.01
N PRO A 53 5.98 -8.24 17.16
CA PRO A 53 7.05 -7.26 17.13
C PRO A 53 6.95 -6.36 18.37
N SER A 54 8.07 -5.76 18.78
CA SER A 54 8.07 -4.76 19.86
C SER A 54 9.20 -3.74 19.68
N LEU A 55 8.93 -2.51 20.09
CA LEU A 55 9.90 -1.44 20.29
C LEU A 55 10.10 -1.26 21.79
N SER A 56 11.34 -1.29 22.24
CA SER A 56 11.67 -0.99 23.64
C SER A 56 11.95 0.49 23.81
N GLU A 57 11.23 1.12 24.74
CA GLU A 57 11.36 2.54 25.05
C GLU A 57 12.70 2.84 25.73
N GLN A 58 13.40 3.88 25.25
CA GLN A 58 14.56 4.42 25.96
C GLN A 58 14.17 5.08 27.30
N SER A 59 13.04 5.80 27.30
CA SER A 59 12.46 6.45 28.46
C SER A 59 11.03 5.94 28.63
N PHE A 60 10.75 5.39 29.80
CA PHE A 60 9.47 4.77 30.11
C PHE A 60 8.31 5.75 29.92
N GLY A 61 7.29 5.34 29.17
CA GLY A 61 6.08 6.11 28.91
C GLY A 61 6.19 7.09 27.73
N ASP A 62 7.33 7.16 27.05
CA ASP A 62 7.56 8.07 25.92
C ASP A 62 6.58 7.83 24.77
N SER A 63 6.21 6.58 24.45
CA SER A 63 5.30 6.27 23.35
C SER A 63 3.90 6.87 23.57
N ILE A 64 3.33 6.67 24.76
CA ILE A 64 2.04 7.26 25.16
C ILE A 64 2.17 8.79 25.27
N GLY A 65 3.28 9.29 25.84
CA GLY A 65 3.56 10.72 25.98
C GLY A 65 3.62 11.44 24.63
N LYS A 66 4.34 10.88 23.66
CA LYS A 66 4.45 11.37 22.28
C LYS A 66 3.11 11.31 21.54
N ARG A 67 2.36 10.20 21.69
CA ARG A 67 1.00 10.09 21.14
C ARG A 67 0.10 11.20 21.66
N THR A 68 0.07 11.39 22.99
CA THR A 68 -0.70 12.47 23.65
C THR A 68 -0.26 13.85 23.16
N SER A 69 1.05 14.02 23.01
CA SER A 69 1.64 15.28 22.54
C SER A 69 1.24 15.62 21.10
N SER A 70 1.08 14.61 20.26
CA SER A 70 0.70 14.76 18.85
C SER A 70 -0.81 14.87 18.61
N LEU A 71 -1.67 14.61 19.61
CA LEU A 71 -3.13 14.65 19.43
C LEU A 71 -3.67 15.94 18.78
N PRO A 72 -3.23 17.16 19.14
CA PRO A 72 -3.70 18.38 18.51
C PRO A 72 -3.34 18.50 17.02
N ASN A 73 -2.33 17.73 16.56
CA ASN A 73 -1.83 17.79 15.20
C ASN A 73 -2.58 16.87 14.24
N PHE A 74 -3.38 15.92 14.76
CA PHE A 74 -4.11 14.96 13.93
C PHE A 74 -5.36 15.60 13.29
N LYS A 75 -5.32 15.78 11.96
CA LYS A 75 -6.33 16.50 11.17
C LYS A 75 -7.16 15.61 10.25
N GLU A 76 -6.80 14.35 10.08
CA GLU A 76 -7.48 13.38 9.22
C GLU A 76 -7.77 12.10 10.03
N LEU A 77 -7.23 10.95 9.61
CA LEU A 77 -7.48 9.63 10.16
C LEU A 77 -6.85 9.39 11.54
N GLY A 78 -5.83 10.18 11.91
CA GLY A 78 -4.95 9.88 13.03
C GLY A 78 -4.05 8.64 12.79
N PRO A 79 -3.25 8.29 13.80
CA PRO A 79 -2.26 7.22 13.73
C PRO A 79 -2.89 5.82 13.84
N PRO A 80 -2.15 4.75 13.50
CA PRO A 80 -2.49 3.40 13.93
C PRO A 80 -2.78 3.31 15.44
N ASP A 81 -3.50 2.27 15.85
CA ASP A 81 -3.74 2.01 17.26
C ASP A 81 -2.42 1.59 17.94
N LEU A 82 -2.24 1.95 19.20
CA LEU A 82 -1.02 1.73 19.98
C LEU A 82 -1.27 0.71 21.08
N ILE A 83 -0.35 -0.24 21.22
CA ILE A 83 -0.25 -1.16 22.36
C ILE A 83 0.98 -0.76 23.16
N HIS A 84 0.81 -0.46 24.44
CA HIS A 84 1.92 -0.25 25.37
C HIS A 84 1.88 -1.29 26.48
N ILE A 85 3.04 -1.84 26.80
CA ILE A 85 3.27 -2.89 27.79
C ILE A 85 4.27 -2.34 28.79
N SER A 86 3.83 -2.13 30.03
CA SER A 86 4.67 -1.72 31.15
C SER A 86 4.98 -2.94 32.03
N ASN A 87 6.27 -3.22 32.20
CA ASN A 87 6.75 -4.29 33.06
C ASN A 87 7.79 -3.75 34.04
N TYR A 88 7.89 -4.34 35.23
CA TYR A 88 8.93 -4.00 36.19
C TYR A 88 10.13 -4.94 36.05
N ASN A 89 11.30 -4.38 35.72
CA ASN A 89 12.53 -5.15 35.67
C ASN A 89 13.16 -5.21 37.06
N LYS A 90 13.17 -6.42 37.64
CA LYS A 90 13.70 -6.70 38.98
C LYS A 90 15.21 -6.44 39.11
N ILE A 91 15.96 -6.56 38.01
CA ILE A 91 17.43 -6.39 38.00
C ILE A 91 17.78 -4.91 38.00
N SER A 92 17.17 -4.14 37.08
CA SER A 92 17.40 -2.69 36.99
C SER A 92 16.63 -1.88 38.03
N GLN A 93 15.65 -2.50 38.72
CA GLN A 93 14.72 -1.86 39.65
C GLN A 93 13.98 -0.67 39.03
N LYS A 94 13.68 -0.76 37.73
CA LYS A 94 13.01 0.28 36.95
C LYS A 94 11.83 -0.30 36.18
N GLU A 95 10.87 0.58 35.90
CA GLU A 95 9.80 0.29 34.94
C GLU A 95 10.36 0.40 33.52
N GLU A 96 10.04 -0.60 32.71
CA GLU A 96 10.41 -0.69 31.30
C GLU A 96 9.15 -0.78 30.47
N GLY A 97 9.16 -0.07 29.34
CA GLY A 97 8.04 0.00 28.42
C GLY A 97 8.40 -0.62 27.09
N ASN A 98 7.52 -1.48 26.59
CA ASN A 98 7.58 -1.99 25.22
C ASN A 98 6.28 -1.63 24.51
N TYR A 99 6.34 -1.34 23.23
CA TYR A 99 5.15 -1.00 22.47
C TYR A 99 5.20 -1.50 21.03
N HIS A 100 4.03 -1.62 20.42
CA HIS A 100 3.89 -1.86 19.00
C HIS A 100 2.58 -1.25 18.50
N TYR A 101 2.47 -1.11 17.19
CA TYR A 101 1.27 -0.56 16.56
C TYR A 101 0.39 -1.68 16.01
N ILE A 102 -0.91 -1.43 15.94
CA ILE A 102 -1.86 -2.40 15.40
C ILE A 102 -2.99 -1.75 14.60
N THR A 103 -3.47 -2.46 13.58
CA THR A 103 -4.72 -2.19 12.87
C THR A 103 -5.55 -3.47 12.75
N GLY A 104 -6.85 -3.35 12.44
CA GLY A 104 -7.75 -4.47 12.19
C GLY A 104 -8.45 -5.07 13.42
N LEU A 105 -8.25 -4.52 14.63
CA LEU A 105 -9.05 -4.93 15.79
C LEU A 105 -10.46 -4.34 15.75
N ASP A 106 -11.43 -5.14 16.21
CA ASP A 106 -12.82 -4.72 16.34
C ASP A 106 -13.00 -3.89 17.62
N VAL A 107 -13.03 -2.57 17.46
CA VAL A 107 -13.23 -1.60 18.56
C VAL A 107 -14.67 -1.12 18.66
N SER A 108 -15.65 -1.95 18.30
CA SER A 108 -17.06 -1.67 18.61
C SER A 108 -17.39 -1.77 20.10
N SER A 109 -16.49 -2.35 20.89
CA SER A 109 -16.57 -2.50 22.34
C SER A 109 -15.15 -2.75 22.89
N PRO A 110 -14.93 -2.72 24.22
CA PRO A 110 -13.61 -3.00 24.78
C PRO A 110 -13.22 -4.50 24.70
N VAL A 111 -14.13 -5.38 24.27
CA VAL A 111 -13.95 -6.84 24.31
C VAL A 111 -12.74 -7.31 23.48
N ALA A 112 -12.65 -6.93 22.21
CA ALA A 112 -11.55 -7.41 21.35
C ALA A 112 -10.18 -6.81 21.76
N PRO A 113 -10.07 -5.51 22.09
CA PRO A 113 -8.85 -4.97 22.69
C PRO A 113 -8.43 -5.69 23.97
N LEU A 114 -9.35 -5.92 24.92
CA LEU A 114 -9.05 -6.62 26.17
C LEU A 114 -8.62 -8.07 25.95
N ALA A 115 -9.26 -8.77 25.01
CA ALA A 115 -8.87 -10.12 24.62
C ALA A 115 -7.45 -10.13 24.04
N TYR A 116 -7.09 -9.15 23.21
CA TYR A 116 -5.75 -9.01 22.67
C TYR A 116 -4.70 -8.73 23.76
N LEU A 117 -4.96 -7.79 24.68
CA LEU A 117 -4.06 -7.49 25.80
C LEU A 117 -3.88 -8.71 26.73
N THR A 118 -4.96 -9.43 27.02
CA THR A 118 -4.92 -10.65 27.84
C THR A 118 -4.12 -11.75 27.16
N THR A 119 -4.25 -11.87 25.84
CA THR A 119 -3.47 -12.80 25.02
C THR A 119 -1.99 -12.47 25.18
N LEU A 120 -1.55 -11.22 24.96
CA LEU A 120 -0.15 -10.82 25.14
C LEU A 120 0.42 -11.12 26.53
N ASN A 121 -0.40 -11.12 27.57
CA ASN A 121 0.05 -11.41 28.94
C ASN A 121 0.41 -12.89 29.15
N LEU A 122 0.02 -13.80 28.25
CA LEU A 122 0.46 -15.20 28.27
C LEU A 122 1.99 -15.34 28.15
N ASN A 123 2.66 -14.34 27.57
CA ASN A 123 4.12 -14.27 27.51
C ASN A 123 4.77 -13.90 28.85
N SER A 124 4.01 -13.31 29.78
CA SER A 124 4.52 -12.93 31.10
C SER A 124 4.68 -14.16 31.99
N SER A 125 5.86 -14.31 32.58
CA SER A 125 6.16 -15.37 33.55
C SER A 125 5.99 -14.93 35.00
N ASN A 126 5.87 -13.62 35.27
CA ASN A 126 5.93 -13.03 36.62
C ASN A 126 4.88 -11.93 36.79
N ASN A 127 3.65 -12.30 37.17
CA ASN A 127 2.65 -11.31 37.58
C ASN A 127 2.69 -11.16 39.11
N SER A 128 3.30 -10.08 39.60
CA SER A 128 3.36 -9.78 41.03
C SER A 128 2.34 -8.70 41.38
N SER A 129 1.61 -8.87 42.48
CA SER A 129 0.72 -7.82 42.99
C SER A 129 1.47 -6.58 43.50
N LYS A 130 2.78 -6.67 43.79
CA LYS A 130 3.60 -5.51 44.19
C LYS A 130 4.06 -4.67 43.00
N HIS A 131 4.30 -5.33 41.87
CA HIS A 131 4.74 -4.72 40.62
C HIS A 131 3.90 -5.31 39.50
N PRO A 132 2.67 -4.82 39.33
CA PRO A 132 1.75 -5.36 38.35
C PRO A 132 2.19 -5.00 36.93
N ASN A 133 1.92 -5.88 35.98
CA ASN A 133 2.10 -5.56 34.56
C ASN A 133 0.91 -4.74 34.10
N ILE A 134 1.17 -3.63 33.41
CA ILE A 134 0.13 -2.68 32.99
C ILE A 134 0.14 -2.58 31.48
N TYR A 135 -0.96 -3.00 30.86
CA TYR A 135 -1.10 -3.01 29.41
C TYR A 135 -2.14 -1.98 28.99
N THR A 136 -1.82 -1.17 27.98
CA THR A 136 -2.69 -0.09 27.50
C THR A 136 -2.90 -0.20 25.99
N TYR A 137 -4.16 -0.25 25.56
CA TYR A 137 -4.57 -0.11 24.16
C TYR A 137 -5.07 1.31 23.92
N CYS A 138 -4.56 2.01 22.89
CA CYS A 138 -5.00 3.35 22.52
C CYS A 138 -5.52 3.35 21.07
N SER A 139 -6.73 3.85 20.86
CA SER A 139 -7.31 4.02 19.52
C SER A 139 -7.87 5.42 19.35
N PHE A 140 -7.60 6.03 18.19
CA PHE A 140 -8.02 7.39 17.90
C PHE A 140 -9.41 7.40 17.26
N ASN A 141 -10.33 8.24 17.72
CA ASN A 141 -11.58 8.53 17.06
C ASN A 141 -11.38 9.75 16.14
N SER A 142 -11.48 9.54 14.83
CA SER A 142 -11.23 10.55 13.80
C SER A 142 -12.40 11.55 13.65
N PHE A 143 -13.60 11.22 14.12
CA PHE A 143 -14.78 12.08 14.08
C PHE A 143 -14.80 13.05 15.27
N SER A 144 -14.81 12.51 16.49
CA SER A 144 -14.84 13.29 17.73
C SER A 144 -13.47 13.83 18.15
N ARG A 145 -12.39 13.49 17.42
CA ARG A 145 -11.02 13.95 17.68
C ARG A 145 -10.59 13.69 19.13
N CYS A 146 -10.71 12.45 19.56
CA CYS A 146 -10.30 12.00 20.89
C CYS A 146 -9.58 10.66 20.82
N ASP A 147 -8.72 10.39 21.81
CA ASP A 147 -8.01 9.12 21.96
C ASP A 147 -8.68 8.31 23.07
N VAL A 148 -9.18 7.12 22.73
CA VAL A 148 -9.80 6.19 23.66
C VAL A 148 -8.73 5.19 24.11
N ARG A 149 -8.52 5.10 25.43
CA ARG A 149 -7.52 4.23 26.04
C ARG A 149 -8.16 3.22 26.97
N ILE A 150 -7.78 1.95 26.78
CA ILE A 150 -8.21 0.82 27.59
C ILE A 150 -6.97 0.32 28.33
N ARG A 151 -6.95 0.44 29.65
CA ARG A 151 -5.84 0.01 30.51
C ARG A 151 -6.27 -1.17 31.37
N ILE A 152 -5.48 -2.24 31.37
CA ILE A 152 -5.68 -3.42 32.20
C ILE A 152 -4.42 -3.71 33.01
N GLU A 153 -4.61 -4.21 34.23
CA GLU A 153 -3.56 -4.52 35.18
C GLU A 153 -3.53 -6.02 35.51
N PHE A 154 -2.34 -6.62 35.56
CA PHE A 154 -2.14 -8.03 35.86
C PHE A 154 -1.24 -8.21 37.10
N PRO A 155 -1.58 -9.12 38.04
CA PRO A 155 -2.68 -10.09 37.99
C PRO A 155 -4.06 -9.45 38.23
N ASN A 156 -5.04 -9.78 37.39
CA ASN A 156 -6.39 -9.22 37.46
C ASN A 156 -7.25 -10.04 38.44
N ASN A 157 -7.20 -9.71 39.73
CA ASN A 157 -7.91 -10.46 40.77
C ASN A 157 -9.44 -10.46 40.61
N ASN A 158 -9.99 -9.45 39.92
CA ASN A 158 -11.44 -9.24 39.79
C ASN A 158 -11.98 -9.56 38.39
N ASN A 159 -11.24 -10.30 37.54
CA ASN A 159 -11.60 -10.76 36.17
C ASN A 159 -12.29 -9.75 35.22
N SER A 160 -12.38 -8.47 35.58
CA SER A 160 -13.23 -7.48 34.90
C SER A 160 -12.81 -6.03 35.17
N SER A 161 -11.85 -5.76 36.06
CA SER A 161 -11.41 -4.39 36.32
C SER A 161 -10.42 -3.93 35.24
N TYR A 162 -10.93 -3.20 34.25
CA TYR A 162 -10.14 -2.38 33.33
C TYR A 162 -10.53 -0.91 33.52
N GLN A 163 -9.62 -0.01 33.15
CA GLN A 163 -9.84 1.43 33.16
C GLN A 163 -10.04 1.90 31.73
N LEU A 164 -11.04 2.75 31.55
CA LEU A 164 -11.35 3.38 30.28
C LEU A 164 -11.12 4.87 30.40
N GLN A 165 -10.43 5.45 29.43
CA GLN A 165 -10.15 6.88 29.39
C GLN A 165 -10.42 7.41 28.00
N GLN A 166 -11.16 8.50 27.89
CA GLN A 166 -11.25 9.29 26.66
C GLN A 166 -10.50 10.61 26.85
N ILE A 167 -9.57 10.88 25.94
CA ILE A 167 -8.70 12.06 25.98
C ILE A 167 -8.99 12.91 24.73
N PRO A 168 -9.62 14.08 24.89
CA PRO A 168 -9.84 15.03 23.80
C PRO A 168 -8.54 15.51 23.15
N SER A 169 -8.57 15.80 21.85
CA SER A 169 -7.41 16.29 21.08
C SER A 169 -6.89 17.65 21.55
N ASP A 170 -7.78 18.50 22.07
CA ASP A 170 -7.43 19.80 22.66
C ASP A 170 -6.74 19.70 24.03
N ARG A 171 -6.61 18.47 24.57
CA ARG A 171 -6.09 18.17 25.90
C ARG A 171 -6.82 18.94 27.00
N SER A 172 -8.09 19.31 26.80
CA SER A 172 -8.91 19.79 27.90
C SER A 172 -8.83 18.77 29.04
N ASN A 173 -8.61 19.25 30.28
CA ASN A 173 -8.34 18.44 31.48
C ASN A 173 -9.53 17.53 31.92
N LYS A 174 -10.46 17.19 31.02
CA LYS A 174 -11.56 16.27 31.24
C LYS A 174 -11.21 14.91 30.66
N THR A 175 -10.43 14.13 31.41
CA THR A 175 -10.38 12.68 31.17
C THR A 175 -11.75 12.11 31.53
N LEU A 176 -12.50 11.67 30.52
CA LEU A 176 -13.78 10.99 30.76
C LEU A 176 -13.51 9.53 31.05
N MET A 177 -14.14 9.01 32.11
CA MET A 177 -13.98 7.63 32.59
C MET A 177 -14.98 6.65 31.96
N GLU A 178 -15.94 7.18 31.20
CA GLU A 178 -16.95 6.41 30.45
C GLU A 178 -16.92 6.84 28.98
N VAL A 179 -17.21 5.88 28.10
CA VAL A 179 -17.26 6.09 26.65
C VAL A 179 -18.66 5.72 26.19
N ASN A 180 -19.38 6.70 25.64
CA ASN A 180 -20.73 6.52 25.14
C ASN A 180 -20.76 5.59 23.92
N ASP A 181 -21.91 4.95 23.68
CA ASP A 181 -22.11 4.04 22.53
C ASP A 181 -21.82 4.72 21.18
N ASP A 182 -22.17 6.00 21.03
CA ASP A 182 -21.86 6.79 19.83
C ASP A 182 -20.35 6.88 19.57
N VAL A 183 -19.55 7.01 20.63
CA VAL A 183 -18.09 7.10 20.53
C VAL A 183 -17.51 5.74 20.14
N TRP A 184 -18.04 4.63 20.67
CA TRP A 184 -17.63 3.28 20.25
C TRP A 184 -17.95 3.02 18.78
N GLU A 185 -19.09 3.48 18.28
CA GLU A 185 -19.45 3.33 16.88
C GLU A 185 -18.56 4.19 15.96
N GLU A 186 -18.29 5.44 16.35
CA GLU A 186 -17.33 6.30 15.66
C GLU A 186 -15.92 5.72 15.67
N LEU A 187 -15.48 5.14 16.80
CA LEU A 187 -14.18 4.51 16.95
C LEU A 187 -14.06 3.28 16.04
N PHE A 188 -15.11 2.45 15.98
CA PHE A 188 -15.18 1.31 15.07
C PHE A 188 -15.04 1.73 13.60
N VAL A 189 -15.80 2.74 13.17
CA VAL A 189 -15.68 3.25 11.79
C VAL A 189 -14.29 3.84 11.54
N SER A 190 -13.74 4.57 12.52
CA SER A 190 -12.39 5.12 12.42
C SER A 190 -11.31 4.04 12.27
N SER A 191 -11.41 2.94 13.03
CA SER A 191 -10.45 1.83 12.96
C SER A 191 -10.56 1.05 11.64
N VAL A 192 -11.77 0.84 11.12
CA VAL A 192 -12.02 0.22 9.81
C VAL A 192 -11.33 1.03 8.70
N ILE A 193 -11.56 2.35 8.67
CA ILE A 193 -10.98 3.24 7.67
C ILE A 193 -9.45 3.28 7.79
N ARG A 194 -8.92 3.40 9.00
CA ARG A 194 -7.46 3.32 9.22
C ARG A 194 -6.89 1.99 8.74
N SER A 195 -7.55 0.87 9.02
CA SER A 195 -7.07 -0.46 8.61
C SER A 195 -6.96 -0.59 7.10
N VAL A 196 -7.93 -0.07 6.34
CA VAL A 196 -7.89 -0.08 4.87
C VAL A 196 -6.86 0.90 4.30
N ILE A 197 -6.92 2.16 4.73
CA ILE A 197 -6.07 3.21 4.15
C ILE A 197 -4.58 3.01 4.50
N ILE A 198 -4.27 2.60 5.74
CA ILE A 198 -2.88 2.36 6.17
C ILE A 198 -2.30 1.11 5.50
N ASN A 199 -3.11 0.08 5.25
CA ASN A 199 -2.64 -1.13 4.58
C ASN A 199 -2.18 -0.85 3.14
N LEU A 200 -2.89 0.05 2.44
CA LEU A 200 -2.62 0.45 1.05
C LEU A 200 -1.61 1.59 0.89
N ASP A 201 -1.26 2.33 1.96
CA ASP A 201 -0.37 3.48 1.92
C ASP A 201 0.84 3.26 2.84
N PHE A 202 1.94 2.76 2.28
CA PHE A 202 3.18 2.50 3.03
C PHE A 202 3.71 3.71 3.80
N GLU A 203 3.42 4.94 3.36
CA GLU A 203 3.87 6.14 4.08
C GLU A 203 3.17 6.33 5.43
N ARG A 204 2.00 5.70 5.60
CA ARG A 204 1.23 5.70 6.86
C ARG A 204 1.58 4.52 7.76
N LYS A 205 2.34 3.55 7.27
CA LYS A 205 2.81 2.42 8.08
C LYS A 205 3.92 2.87 9.02
N LEU A 206 4.00 2.19 10.16
CA LEU A 206 5.01 2.40 11.19
C LEU A 206 5.84 1.12 11.38
N PRO A 207 7.10 1.22 11.85
CA PRO A 207 7.85 0.05 12.29
C PRO A 207 7.09 -0.66 13.41
N SER A 208 7.22 -1.97 13.50
CA SER A 208 6.47 -2.84 14.43
C SER A 208 4.93 -2.88 14.24
N LEU A 209 4.40 -2.34 13.15
CA LEU A 209 2.97 -2.42 12.85
C LEU A 209 2.54 -3.88 12.63
N VAL A 210 1.46 -4.28 13.32
CA VAL A 210 0.73 -5.53 13.12
C VAL A 210 -0.59 -5.22 12.44
N GLU A 211 -0.88 -5.86 11.30
CA GLU A 211 -2.10 -5.59 10.52
C GLU A 211 -2.98 -6.83 10.53
N LYS A 212 -4.02 -6.85 11.38
CA LYS A 212 -4.93 -7.99 11.52
C LYS A 212 -5.99 -8.03 10.41
N PRO A 213 -6.46 -9.22 10.01
CA PRO A 213 -7.52 -9.34 9.01
C PRO A 213 -8.78 -8.59 9.48
N LEU A 214 -9.20 -7.60 8.69
CA LEU A 214 -10.35 -6.77 9.01
C LEU A 214 -11.66 -7.54 8.87
N ILE A 215 -11.77 -8.37 7.83
CA ILE A 215 -13.00 -9.07 7.47
C ILE A 215 -12.92 -10.51 7.93
N LYS A 216 -13.90 -10.92 8.74
CA LYS A 216 -13.95 -12.27 9.35
C LYS A 216 -15.06 -13.16 8.77
N SER A 217 -16.10 -12.55 8.21
CA SER A 217 -17.26 -13.24 7.64
C SER A 217 -18.08 -12.29 6.78
N ILE A 218 -18.93 -12.84 5.91
CA ILE A 218 -19.88 -12.07 5.09
C ILE A 218 -20.81 -11.20 5.95
N GLN A 219 -21.27 -11.71 7.10
CA GLN A 219 -22.14 -10.95 8.00
C GLN A 219 -21.38 -9.79 8.67
N HIS A 220 -20.11 -9.99 8.99
CA HIS A 220 -19.25 -8.91 9.48
C HIS A 220 -19.05 -7.84 8.39
N SER A 221 -18.83 -8.24 7.13
CA SER A 221 -18.77 -7.31 5.99
C SER A 221 -20.03 -6.46 5.83
N LYS A 222 -21.21 -7.09 5.91
CA LYS A 222 -22.50 -6.37 5.89
C LYS A 222 -22.62 -5.35 7.02
N THR A 223 -22.14 -5.71 8.21
CA THR A 223 -22.12 -4.82 9.38
C THR A 223 -21.18 -3.63 9.15
N ILE A 224 -19.98 -3.87 8.62
CA ILE A 224 -19.03 -2.80 8.28
C ILE A 224 -19.63 -1.85 7.24
N ILE A 225 -20.19 -2.37 6.16
CA ILE A 225 -20.81 -1.58 5.08
C ILE A 225 -21.97 -0.73 5.64
N SER A 226 -22.86 -1.33 6.44
CA SER A 226 -23.98 -0.63 7.07
C SER A 226 -23.52 0.54 7.94
N LYS A 227 -22.50 0.31 8.78
CA LYS A 227 -21.92 1.37 9.63
C LYS A 227 -21.20 2.44 8.82
N LEU A 228 -20.44 2.10 7.78
CA LEU A 228 -19.83 3.08 6.89
C LEU A 228 -20.88 3.98 6.22
N ILE A 229 -21.96 3.39 5.71
CA ILE A 229 -23.08 4.13 5.10
C ILE A 229 -23.74 5.06 6.11
N LYS A 230 -23.97 4.59 7.35
CA LYS A 230 -24.53 5.42 8.43
C LYS A 230 -23.71 6.70 8.69
N PHE A 231 -22.40 6.63 8.51
CA PHE A 231 -21.47 7.74 8.76
C PHE A 231 -21.12 8.58 7.52
N LEU A 232 -21.74 8.35 6.36
CA LEU A 232 -21.49 9.11 5.12
C LEU A 232 -21.62 10.63 5.32
N ASP A 233 -22.64 11.07 6.06
CA ASP A 233 -22.90 12.48 6.36
C ASP A 233 -21.73 13.15 7.12
N LYS A 234 -20.87 12.38 7.79
CA LYS A 234 -19.68 12.87 8.51
C LYS A 234 -18.35 12.54 7.79
N GLY A 235 -18.40 11.87 6.63
CA GLY A 235 -17.21 11.35 5.95
C GLY A 235 -16.18 12.44 5.58
N TYR A 236 -16.64 13.65 5.26
CA TYR A 236 -15.76 14.77 4.90
C TYR A 236 -14.80 15.19 6.04
N LEU A 237 -15.13 14.87 7.30
CA LEU A 237 -14.28 15.18 8.46
C LEU A 237 -12.98 14.38 8.47
N LEU A 238 -12.91 13.29 7.71
CA LEU A 238 -11.80 12.34 7.75
C LEU A 238 -10.65 12.69 6.81
N GLY A 239 -10.82 13.69 5.95
CA GLY A 239 -9.86 14.04 4.90
C GLY A 239 -10.09 13.28 3.59
N CYS A 240 -9.21 13.53 2.61
CA CYS A 240 -9.27 12.96 1.28
C CYS A 240 -7.86 12.83 0.66
N ILE A 241 -7.76 12.05 -0.41
CA ILE A 241 -6.55 11.94 -1.23
C ILE A 241 -6.10 13.29 -1.82
N SER A 242 -4.82 13.41 -2.13
CA SER A 242 -4.21 14.68 -2.61
C SER A 242 -4.59 15.07 -4.05
N THR A 243 -5.35 14.24 -4.77
CA THR A 243 -5.92 14.57 -6.09
C THR A 243 -7.28 15.24 -5.98
N VAL A 244 -7.85 15.34 -4.79
CA VAL A 244 -9.13 16.01 -4.51
C VAL A 244 -8.83 17.31 -3.75
N GLN A 245 -9.38 18.43 -4.23
CA GLN A 245 -9.07 19.75 -3.68
C GLN A 245 -9.46 19.86 -2.22
N ARG A 246 -10.66 19.40 -1.86
CA ARG A 246 -11.25 19.43 -0.52
C ARG A 246 -12.17 18.23 -0.34
N PRO A 247 -12.22 17.61 0.85
CA PRO A 247 -13.12 16.50 1.09
C PRO A 247 -14.57 16.95 0.93
N SER A 248 -15.38 16.10 0.31
CA SER A 248 -16.83 16.31 0.11
C SER A 248 -17.61 15.14 0.70
N LEU A 249 -18.94 15.14 0.59
CA LEU A 249 -19.76 14.00 1.02
C LEU A 249 -19.44 12.70 0.24
N VAL A 250 -18.90 12.82 -0.97
CA VAL A 250 -18.68 11.69 -1.90
C VAL A 250 -17.22 11.48 -2.28
N GLN A 251 -16.32 12.35 -1.87
CA GLN A 251 -14.87 12.23 -2.08
C GLN A 251 -14.13 12.44 -0.75
N ASN A 252 -13.94 11.35 -0.01
CA ASN A 252 -13.26 11.31 1.28
C ASN A 252 -12.82 9.88 1.61
N PHE A 253 -11.98 9.69 2.63
CA PHE A 253 -11.44 8.36 2.97
C PHE A 253 -12.48 7.34 3.44
N LEU A 254 -13.65 7.76 3.95
CA LEU A 254 -14.74 6.82 4.26
C LEU A 254 -15.32 6.23 2.98
N VAL A 255 -15.55 7.06 1.97
CA VAL A 255 -16.02 6.60 0.66
C VAL A 255 -14.98 5.73 -0.02
N ASP A 256 -13.71 6.11 0.03
CA ASP A 256 -12.60 5.30 -0.52
C ASP A 256 -12.57 3.91 0.13
N THR A 257 -12.74 3.86 1.45
CA THR A 257 -12.83 2.62 2.24
C THR A 257 -14.06 1.79 1.87
N LEU A 258 -15.23 2.42 1.75
CA LEU A 258 -16.47 1.76 1.35
C LEU A 258 -16.31 1.08 -0.01
N LEU A 259 -15.80 1.80 -1.00
CA LEU A 259 -15.59 1.26 -2.36
C LEU A 259 -14.60 0.10 -2.35
N LYS A 260 -13.53 0.17 -1.55
CA LYS A 260 -12.55 -0.93 -1.43
C LYS A 260 -13.12 -2.18 -0.75
N ILE A 261 -13.92 -2.01 0.30
CA ILE A 261 -14.58 -3.14 0.97
C ILE A 261 -15.63 -3.77 0.06
N VAL A 262 -16.39 -2.97 -0.68
CA VAL A 262 -17.37 -3.48 -1.66
C VAL A 262 -16.67 -4.20 -2.81
N GLU A 263 -15.60 -3.61 -3.36
CA GLU A 263 -14.74 -4.25 -4.37
C GLU A 263 -14.16 -5.56 -3.86
N LEU A 264 -13.76 -5.67 -2.59
CA LEU A 264 -13.25 -6.92 -2.02
C LEU A 264 -14.37 -7.96 -1.84
N THR A 265 -15.49 -7.57 -1.25
CA THR A 265 -16.54 -8.48 -0.75
C THR A 265 -17.62 -8.87 -1.75
N ASN A 266 -17.67 -8.25 -2.94
CA ASN A 266 -18.76 -8.43 -3.94
C ASN A 266 -20.17 -8.09 -3.44
N LEU A 267 -20.33 -7.44 -2.29
CA LEU A 267 -21.63 -7.08 -1.72
C LEU A 267 -22.25 -5.85 -2.43
N TYR A 268 -22.22 -5.83 -3.76
CA TYR A 268 -22.68 -4.71 -4.59
C TYR A 268 -24.17 -4.42 -4.38
N ASP A 269 -25.04 -5.44 -4.55
CA ASP A 269 -26.49 -5.27 -4.47
C ASP A 269 -26.95 -4.86 -3.07
N TYR A 270 -26.40 -5.49 -2.04
CA TYR A 270 -26.65 -5.12 -0.64
C TYR A 270 -26.29 -3.65 -0.37
N THR A 271 -25.14 -3.20 -0.89
CA THR A 271 -24.67 -1.82 -0.72
C THR A 271 -25.55 -0.85 -1.48
N ILE A 272 -25.94 -1.17 -2.71
CA ILE A 272 -26.85 -0.34 -3.53
C ILE A 272 -28.20 -0.18 -2.84
N GLU A 273 -28.76 -1.26 -2.29
CA GLU A 273 -30.03 -1.22 -1.55
C GLU A 273 -29.93 -0.30 -0.32
N LEU A 274 -28.85 -0.44 0.47
CA LEU A 274 -28.62 0.41 1.63
C LEU A 274 -28.42 1.88 1.25
N LEU A 275 -27.63 2.18 0.21
CA LEU A 275 -27.43 3.53 -0.28
C LEU A 275 -28.72 4.15 -0.80
N THR A 276 -29.55 3.37 -1.48
CA THR A 276 -30.86 3.83 -1.99
C THR A 276 -31.79 4.17 -0.84
N LYS A 277 -31.80 3.36 0.24
CA LYS A 277 -32.56 3.63 1.47
C LYS A 277 -31.99 4.82 2.25
N HIS A 278 -30.68 4.99 2.27
CA HIS A 278 -29.99 6.09 2.94
C HIS A 278 -30.02 7.39 2.14
N LYS A 279 -30.41 7.37 0.85
CA LYS A 279 -30.36 8.51 -0.06
C LYS A 279 -31.22 9.67 0.46
N LYS A 280 -30.62 10.56 1.25
CA LYS A 280 -31.20 11.83 1.70
C LYS A 280 -31.01 12.94 0.67
N THR A 281 -29.96 12.84 -0.14
CA THR A 281 -29.56 13.85 -1.12
C THR A 281 -29.22 13.21 -2.46
N ASP A 282 -29.39 13.95 -3.55
CA ASP A 282 -29.06 13.44 -4.89
C ASP A 282 -27.56 13.23 -5.12
N GLN A 283 -26.72 13.87 -4.31
CA GLN A 283 -25.26 13.75 -4.40
C GLN A 283 -24.77 12.31 -4.20
N LEU A 284 -25.45 11.49 -3.39
CA LEU A 284 -25.05 10.09 -3.16
C LEU A 284 -25.26 9.18 -4.38
N THR A 285 -25.99 9.62 -5.41
CA THR A 285 -26.25 8.85 -6.63
C THR A 285 -24.94 8.46 -7.34
N ILE A 286 -23.91 9.29 -7.27
CA ILE A 286 -22.59 9.00 -7.83
C ILE A 286 -21.96 7.73 -7.23
N LEU A 287 -22.23 7.44 -5.95
CA LEU A 287 -21.70 6.25 -5.29
C LEU A 287 -22.34 4.98 -5.85
N ILE A 288 -23.65 5.03 -6.10
CA ILE A 288 -24.40 3.94 -6.74
C ILE A 288 -23.85 3.70 -8.15
N ILE A 289 -23.63 4.77 -8.93
CA ILE A 289 -23.04 4.68 -10.28
C ILE A 289 -21.66 4.01 -10.23
N LYS A 290 -20.78 4.42 -9.30
CA LYS A 290 -19.45 3.82 -9.13
C LYS A 290 -19.54 2.34 -8.76
N ILE A 291 -20.46 1.96 -7.88
CA ILE A 291 -20.66 0.55 -7.48
C ILE A 291 -21.22 -0.27 -8.65
N LEU A 292 -22.13 0.28 -9.45
CA LEU A 292 -22.63 -0.40 -10.66
C LEU A 292 -21.52 -0.66 -11.68
N PHE A 293 -20.59 0.29 -11.85
CA PHE A 293 -19.39 0.06 -12.68
C PHE A 293 -18.47 -1.00 -12.07
N LEU A 294 -18.26 -1.02 -10.74
CA LEU A 294 -17.51 -2.10 -10.07
C LEU A 294 -18.16 -3.48 -10.23
N LYS A 295 -19.48 -3.54 -10.30
CA LYS A 295 -20.28 -4.75 -10.56
C LYS A 295 -20.26 -5.18 -12.06
N ASP A 296 -19.59 -4.43 -12.94
CA ASP A 296 -19.69 -4.58 -14.40
C ASP A 296 -21.13 -4.44 -14.96
N SER A 297 -22.05 -3.80 -14.20
CA SER A 297 -23.44 -3.54 -14.59
C SER A 297 -23.58 -2.20 -15.33
N GLU A 298 -22.86 -2.07 -16.45
CA GLU A 298 -22.68 -0.80 -17.17
C GLU A 298 -23.99 -0.21 -17.71
N VAL A 299 -24.93 -1.04 -18.17
CA VAL A 299 -26.20 -0.56 -18.76
C VAL A 299 -27.05 0.16 -17.70
N GLU A 300 -27.10 -0.38 -16.49
CA GLU A 300 -27.83 0.22 -15.37
C GLU A 300 -27.13 1.51 -14.91
N ALA A 301 -25.79 1.50 -14.84
CA ALA A 301 -25.01 2.69 -14.53
C ALA A 301 -25.32 3.84 -15.52
N ILE A 302 -25.36 3.55 -16.83
CA ILE A 302 -25.62 4.56 -17.87
C ILE A 302 -27.07 5.06 -17.83
N LYS A 303 -28.04 4.18 -17.57
CA LYS A 303 -29.44 4.61 -17.35
C LYS A 303 -29.54 5.58 -16.18
N LEU A 304 -28.86 5.27 -15.07
CA LEU A 304 -28.85 6.13 -13.87
C LEU A 304 -28.13 7.45 -14.11
N ILE A 305 -27.00 7.44 -14.83
CA ILE A 305 -26.29 8.65 -15.28
C ILE A 305 -27.25 9.52 -16.11
N ASN A 306 -27.94 8.95 -17.10
CA ASN A 306 -28.87 9.70 -17.96
C ASN A 306 -30.01 10.32 -17.16
N GLN A 307 -30.62 9.56 -16.25
CA GLN A 307 -31.68 10.06 -15.38
C GLN A 307 -31.19 11.21 -14.48
N SER A 308 -29.99 11.05 -13.90
CA SER A 308 -29.40 12.05 -13.01
C SER A 308 -29.03 13.34 -13.73
N LEU A 309 -28.42 13.25 -14.92
CA LEU A 309 -28.05 14.42 -15.73
C LEU A 309 -29.27 15.12 -16.33
N LYS A 310 -30.41 14.43 -16.53
CA LYS A 310 -31.67 15.10 -16.87
C LYS A 310 -32.18 15.99 -15.73
N LEU A 311 -31.96 15.58 -14.48
CA LEU A 311 -32.35 16.35 -13.29
C LEU A 311 -31.35 17.49 -13.02
N ASN A 312 -30.05 17.19 -13.08
CA ASN A 312 -28.97 18.16 -12.90
C ASN A 312 -27.93 18.05 -14.03
N PRO A 313 -28.10 18.81 -15.14
CA PRO A 313 -27.19 18.75 -16.28
C PRO A 313 -25.76 19.23 -16.00
N ARG A 314 -25.54 19.93 -14.88
CA ARG A 314 -24.23 20.50 -14.49
C ARG A 314 -23.51 19.71 -13.41
N ASP A 315 -23.98 18.50 -13.07
CA ASP A 315 -23.30 17.65 -12.09
C ASP A 315 -21.96 17.17 -12.62
N THR A 316 -20.87 17.83 -12.20
CA THR A 316 -19.50 17.56 -12.64
C THR A 316 -19.08 16.12 -12.36
N LEU A 317 -19.45 15.55 -11.21
CA LEU A 317 -18.98 14.22 -10.83
C LEU A 317 -19.61 13.15 -11.72
N ILE A 318 -20.91 13.29 -12.01
CA ILE A 318 -21.62 12.38 -12.91
C ILE A 318 -21.14 12.55 -14.36
N LEU A 319 -20.91 13.79 -14.80
CA LEU A 319 -20.32 14.06 -16.12
C LEU A 319 -18.91 13.43 -16.24
N ASN A 320 -18.08 13.54 -15.20
CA ASN A 320 -16.75 12.92 -15.18
C ASN A 320 -16.85 11.39 -15.34
N GLU A 321 -17.77 10.71 -14.64
CA GLU A 321 -17.97 9.26 -14.82
C GLU A 321 -18.51 8.91 -16.21
N GLN A 322 -19.40 9.73 -16.78
CA GLN A 322 -19.85 9.57 -18.16
C GLN A 322 -18.68 9.67 -19.15
N VAL A 323 -17.80 10.65 -18.98
CA VAL A 323 -16.63 10.84 -19.84
C VAL A 323 -15.68 9.65 -19.72
N LYS A 324 -15.36 9.20 -18.50
CA LYS A 324 -14.51 8.00 -18.29
C LYS A 324 -15.08 6.78 -19.01
N PHE A 325 -16.40 6.55 -18.89
CA PHE A 325 -17.06 5.46 -19.60
C PHE A 325 -16.90 5.58 -21.12
N LEU A 326 -17.17 6.75 -21.70
CA LEU A 326 -17.07 6.96 -23.14
C LEU A 326 -15.62 6.81 -23.65
N LEU A 327 -14.64 7.29 -22.88
CA LEU A 327 -13.21 7.07 -23.16
C LEU A 327 -12.86 5.57 -23.19
N SER A 328 -13.35 4.80 -22.21
CA SER A 328 -13.13 3.35 -22.15
C SER A 328 -13.79 2.57 -23.30
N ARG A 329 -14.77 3.18 -23.97
CA ARG A 329 -15.47 2.66 -25.16
C ARG A 329 -14.92 3.22 -26.47
N GLU A 330 -13.81 3.95 -26.42
CA GLU A 330 -13.17 4.61 -27.57
C GLU A 330 -14.14 5.58 -28.32
N GLN A 331 -15.18 6.10 -27.64
CA GLN A 331 -16.20 7.00 -28.19
C GLN A 331 -15.85 8.47 -27.94
N TYR A 332 -14.79 8.96 -28.59
CA TYR A 332 -14.21 10.27 -28.30
C TYR A 332 -15.10 11.46 -28.71
N GLU A 333 -15.78 11.37 -29.86
CA GLU A 333 -16.66 12.45 -30.34
C GLU A 333 -17.82 12.71 -29.37
N LEU A 334 -18.44 11.64 -28.85
CA LEU A 334 -19.52 11.73 -27.86
C LEU A 334 -19.02 12.24 -26.50
N ALA A 335 -17.76 11.99 -26.15
CA ALA A 335 -17.17 12.38 -24.88
C ALA A 335 -16.84 13.88 -24.79
N LEU A 336 -16.67 14.56 -25.93
CA LEU A 336 -16.21 15.96 -25.98
C LEU A 336 -17.18 16.93 -25.30
N ASN A 337 -18.46 16.87 -25.66
CA ASN A 337 -19.45 17.79 -25.09
C ASN A 337 -19.64 17.58 -23.58
N PRO A 338 -19.76 16.34 -23.06
CA PRO A 338 -19.77 16.09 -21.61
C PRO A 338 -18.47 16.56 -20.91
N ALA A 339 -17.29 16.35 -21.50
CA ALA A 339 -16.02 16.77 -20.91
C ALA A 339 -15.90 18.30 -20.80
N LEU A 340 -16.26 19.02 -21.86
CA LEU A 340 -16.32 20.49 -21.84
C LEU A 340 -17.36 20.98 -20.84
N SER A 341 -18.52 20.33 -20.76
CA SER A 341 -19.57 20.68 -19.80
C SER A 341 -19.13 20.46 -18.36
N ALA A 342 -18.35 19.41 -18.09
CA ALA A 342 -17.80 19.13 -16.76
C ALA A 342 -16.84 20.25 -16.33
N VAL A 343 -15.87 20.59 -17.19
CA VAL A 343 -14.92 21.69 -16.96
C VAL A 343 -15.63 23.02 -16.78
N ASN A 344 -16.61 23.35 -17.63
CA ASN A 344 -17.37 24.59 -17.53
C ASN A 344 -18.22 24.66 -16.27
N SER A 345 -18.70 23.51 -15.76
CA SER A 345 -19.51 23.45 -14.54
C SER A 345 -18.67 23.60 -13.28
N ASN A 346 -17.43 23.08 -13.28
CA ASN A 346 -16.50 23.23 -12.17
C ASN A 346 -15.04 23.37 -12.64
N PRO A 347 -14.60 24.58 -13.00
CA PRO A 347 -13.25 24.81 -13.52
C PRO A 347 -12.13 24.55 -12.52
N VAL A 348 -12.45 24.45 -11.22
CA VAL A 348 -11.46 24.14 -10.18
C VAL A 348 -11.30 22.64 -9.95
N ASP A 349 -12.07 21.77 -10.63
CA ASP A 349 -11.92 20.33 -10.51
C ASP A 349 -10.82 19.78 -11.44
N PHE A 350 -9.72 19.33 -10.85
CA PHE A 350 -8.63 18.67 -11.56
C PHE A 350 -9.08 17.46 -12.39
N GLU A 351 -10.04 16.66 -11.91
CA GLU A 351 -10.46 15.45 -12.61
C GLU A 351 -11.15 15.75 -13.95
N SER A 352 -11.96 16.81 -14.02
CA SER A 352 -12.54 17.28 -15.29
C SER A 352 -11.46 17.67 -16.31
N TRP A 353 -10.43 18.42 -15.89
CA TRP A 353 -9.32 18.79 -16.78
C TRP A 353 -8.46 17.59 -17.18
N LEU A 354 -8.25 16.64 -16.27
CA LEU A 354 -7.55 15.39 -16.55
C LEU A 354 -8.27 14.60 -17.66
N ASN A 355 -9.59 14.45 -17.55
CA ASN A 355 -10.40 13.72 -18.52
C ASN A 355 -10.47 14.44 -19.87
N LEU A 356 -10.61 15.77 -19.87
CA LEU A 356 -10.58 16.58 -21.11
C LEU A 356 -9.21 16.47 -21.81
N THR A 357 -8.12 16.47 -21.03
CA THR A 357 -6.77 16.29 -21.59
C THR A 357 -6.61 14.91 -22.20
N LYS A 358 -7.00 13.84 -21.48
CA LYS A 358 -6.99 12.46 -22.02
C LYS A 358 -7.75 12.37 -23.34
N LEU A 359 -8.94 12.98 -23.39
CA LEU A 359 -9.76 13.02 -24.59
C LEU A 359 -9.01 13.66 -25.76
N HIS A 360 -8.45 14.85 -25.58
CA HIS A 360 -7.70 15.53 -26.64
C HIS A 360 -6.47 14.74 -27.11
N ILE A 361 -5.78 14.05 -26.21
CA ILE A 361 -4.66 13.17 -26.59
C ILE A 361 -5.16 12.01 -27.46
N LEU A 362 -6.26 11.36 -27.08
CA LEU A 362 -6.83 10.24 -27.85
C LEU A 362 -7.40 10.69 -29.20
N SER A 363 -7.96 11.90 -29.30
CA SER A 363 -8.44 12.52 -30.54
C SER A 363 -7.36 13.19 -31.40
N ASP A 364 -6.07 12.92 -31.16
CA ASP A 364 -4.92 13.49 -31.89
C ASP A 364 -4.78 15.02 -31.83
N ASN A 365 -5.55 15.71 -30.97
CA ASN A 365 -5.48 17.15 -30.79
C ASN A 365 -4.50 17.52 -29.66
N ILE A 366 -3.22 17.22 -29.87
CA ILE A 366 -2.16 17.47 -28.89
C ILE A 366 -2.01 18.95 -28.50
N PRO A 367 -2.13 19.94 -29.41
CA PRO A 367 -2.07 21.35 -29.02
C PRO A 367 -3.13 21.69 -27.95
N MET A 368 -4.38 21.24 -28.15
CA MET A 368 -5.43 21.48 -27.18
C MET A 368 -5.26 20.65 -25.90
N ALA A 369 -4.67 19.46 -25.98
CA ALA A 369 -4.31 18.68 -24.81
C ALA A 369 -3.33 19.45 -23.90
N LEU A 370 -2.29 20.06 -24.47
CA LEU A 370 -1.35 20.88 -23.69
C LEU A 370 -2.03 22.11 -23.09
N VAL A 371 -2.91 22.78 -23.84
CA VAL A 371 -3.69 23.91 -23.32
C VAL A 371 -4.57 23.49 -22.13
N ALA A 372 -5.29 22.38 -22.25
CA ALA A 372 -6.12 21.84 -21.18
C ALA A 372 -5.28 21.46 -19.96
N LEU A 373 -4.13 20.81 -20.18
CA LEU A 373 -3.19 20.43 -19.12
C LEU A 373 -2.64 21.65 -18.37
N ASN A 374 -2.23 22.69 -19.09
CA ASN A 374 -1.75 23.95 -18.51
C ASN A 374 -2.84 24.69 -17.72
N SER A 375 -4.11 24.47 -18.07
CA SER A 375 -5.25 25.07 -17.39
C SER A 375 -5.71 24.26 -16.16
N ALA A 376 -5.16 23.06 -15.95
CA ALA A 376 -5.56 22.18 -14.86
C ALA A 376 -5.12 22.75 -13.49
N PRO A 377 -6.03 22.80 -12.50
CA PRO A 377 -5.70 23.29 -11.16
C PRO A 377 -4.81 22.30 -10.41
N MET A 378 -3.69 22.77 -9.87
CA MET A 378 -2.75 21.95 -9.12
C MET A 378 -2.95 22.10 -7.62
N TYR A 379 -2.98 20.98 -6.90
CA TYR A 379 -3.21 20.98 -5.45
C TYR A 379 -1.94 20.69 -4.68
N THR A 380 -1.79 21.38 -3.54
CA THR A 380 -0.72 21.12 -2.59
C THR A 380 -0.87 19.73 -1.98
N ILE A 381 0.24 19.00 -1.85
CA ILE A 381 0.26 17.70 -1.17
C ILE A 381 -0.17 17.90 0.28
N ARG A 382 -1.19 17.14 0.70
CA ARG A 382 -1.72 17.22 2.07
C ARG A 382 -0.77 16.52 3.04
N SER A 383 -0.58 17.13 4.22
CA SER A 383 0.16 16.50 5.32
C SER A 383 -0.60 15.29 5.84
N LYS A 384 0.11 14.18 6.08
CA LYS A 384 -0.45 12.97 6.68
C LYS A 384 -0.33 13.03 8.21
N ASP A 385 -1.31 12.45 8.91
CA ASP A 385 -1.26 12.28 10.36
C ASP A 385 -0.24 11.17 10.73
N LEU A 386 1.01 11.56 10.92
CA LEU A 386 2.11 10.65 11.22
C LEU A 386 2.60 10.81 12.66
N ILE A 387 2.99 9.69 13.28
CA ILE A 387 3.78 9.70 14.52
C ILE A 387 5.24 9.47 14.14
N PHE A 388 6.10 10.41 14.52
CA PHE A 388 7.54 10.24 14.39
C PHE A 388 8.05 9.35 15.52
N ILE A 389 8.70 8.26 15.15
CA ILE A 389 9.40 7.36 16.08
C ILE A 389 10.87 7.75 16.04
N GLU A 390 11.47 7.95 17.20
CA GLU A 390 12.89 8.24 17.30
C GLU A 390 13.70 6.98 17.00
N ASN A 391 14.77 7.11 16.20
CA ASN A 391 15.68 6.01 15.84
C ASN A 391 16.45 5.40 17.04
N LYS A 392 16.14 5.78 18.27
CA LYS A 392 16.82 5.32 19.48
C LYS A 392 16.12 4.12 20.13
N ASP A 393 14.84 3.91 19.88
CA ASP A 393 14.11 2.74 20.40
C ASP A 393 14.59 1.48 19.67
N SER A 394 14.87 0.42 20.42
CA SER A 394 15.36 -0.83 19.84
C SER A 394 14.19 -1.68 19.32
N LEU A 395 14.21 -2.00 18.03
CA LEU A 395 13.18 -2.80 17.37
C LEU A 395 13.51 -4.30 17.46
N ALA A 396 12.63 -5.06 18.09
CA ALA A 396 12.62 -6.52 18.07
C ALA A 396 11.57 -7.03 17.05
N LEU A 397 12.04 -7.72 16.01
CA LEU A 397 11.20 -8.31 14.97
C LEU A 397 11.40 -9.84 14.93
N PRO A 398 10.73 -10.60 15.82
CA PRO A 398 10.84 -12.05 15.81
C PRO A 398 10.26 -12.63 14.51
N PHE A 399 10.68 -13.86 14.18
CA PHE A 399 10.17 -14.57 13.01
C PHE A 399 8.82 -15.21 13.33
N PRO A 400 7.77 -14.95 12.53
CA PRO A 400 6.51 -15.70 12.62
C PRO A 400 6.74 -17.21 12.43
N ASN A 401 5.79 -18.01 12.93
CA ASN A 401 5.86 -19.48 12.83
C ASN A 401 5.63 -20.00 11.41
N GLU A 402 4.93 -19.23 10.58
CA GLU A 402 4.44 -19.66 9.27
C GLU A 402 4.85 -18.67 8.17
N GLY A 403 4.72 -19.09 6.91
CA GLY A 403 4.97 -18.23 5.75
C GLY A 403 6.44 -18.00 5.42
N LYS A 404 7.37 -18.70 6.08
CA LYS A 404 8.81 -18.55 5.83
C LYS A 404 9.21 -19.07 4.46
N ILE A 405 9.82 -18.18 3.67
CA ILE A 405 10.57 -18.52 2.46
C ILE A 405 12.00 -18.05 2.69
N HIS A 406 12.96 -18.98 2.66
CA HIS A 406 14.36 -18.69 2.99
C HIS A 406 14.98 -17.57 2.14
N LYS A 407 14.67 -17.53 0.84
CA LYS A 407 15.14 -16.50 -0.09
C LYS A 407 14.58 -15.10 0.21
N VAL A 408 13.42 -15.02 0.86
CA VAL A 408 12.76 -13.75 1.20
C VAL A 408 13.20 -13.26 2.57
N TRP A 409 13.14 -14.12 3.60
CA TRP A 409 13.33 -13.68 4.99
C TRP A 409 14.78 -13.39 5.38
N GLY A 410 15.76 -13.75 4.53
CA GLY A 410 17.18 -13.66 4.85
C GLY A 410 17.79 -12.25 4.82
N ASN A 411 17.31 -11.34 3.95
CA ASN A 411 17.93 -10.02 3.76
C ASN A 411 16.91 -8.95 3.32
N ILE A 412 15.91 -8.68 4.16
CA ILE A 412 14.82 -7.73 3.86
C ILE A 412 14.61 -6.71 4.97
N SER A 413 14.13 -5.53 4.57
CA SER A 413 13.81 -4.41 5.46
C SER A 413 12.30 -4.19 5.48
N GLN A 414 11.74 -3.83 6.64
CA GLN A 414 10.35 -3.39 6.72
C GLN A 414 10.22 -2.04 5.99
N ILE A 415 9.31 -1.96 5.01
CA ILE A 415 9.05 -0.72 4.28
C ILE A 415 7.94 0.05 4.96
N HIS A 416 8.21 1.30 5.37
CA HIS A 416 7.25 2.13 6.10
C HIS A 416 7.61 3.62 6.06
N GLY A 417 6.64 4.49 6.30
CA GLY A 417 6.85 5.92 6.48
C GLY A 417 7.24 6.67 5.19
N LEU A 418 7.47 7.98 5.32
CA LEU A 418 7.82 8.84 4.18
C LEU A 418 9.08 8.33 3.46
N GLY A 419 9.07 8.27 2.13
CA GLY A 419 10.17 7.72 1.34
C GLY A 419 10.06 6.22 1.07
N SER A 420 8.90 5.61 1.34
CA SER A 420 8.58 4.21 1.06
C SER A 420 8.29 3.90 -0.42
N GLU A 421 8.49 4.86 -1.32
CA GLU A 421 8.28 4.68 -2.77
C GLU A 421 9.42 3.92 -3.45
N ASN A 422 10.57 3.77 -2.78
CA ASN A 422 11.72 2.98 -3.20
C ASN A 422 12.56 2.53 -1.99
N LEU A 423 13.67 1.84 -2.23
CA LEU A 423 14.55 1.31 -1.19
C LEU A 423 15.67 2.26 -0.74
N ILE A 424 15.78 3.49 -1.23
CA ILE A 424 16.91 4.38 -0.90
C ILE A 424 17.05 4.56 0.62
N LYS A 425 15.94 4.71 1.34
CA LYS A 425 15.95 4.85 2.81
C LYS A 425 16.16 3.54 3.58
N PHE A 426 15.95 2.39 2.93
CA PHE A 426 15.91 1.07 3.55
C PHE A 426 17.10 0.18 3.15
N SER A 427 17.95 0.67 2.26
CA SER A 427 19.21 0.07 1.85
C SER A 427 20.39 0.58 2.69
N PRO A 428 21.44 -0.23 2.89
CA PRO A 428 22.66 0.20 3.56
C PRO A 428 23.32 1.39 2.85
N ARG A 429 23.96 2.28 3.62
CA ARG A 429 24.60 3.50 3.09
C ARG A 429 25.59 3.23 1.96
N TYR A 430 26.43 2.21 2.10
CA TYR A 430 27.40 1.85 1.07
C TYR A 430 26.74 1.41 -0.25
N GLU A 431 25.54 0.82 -0.20
CA GLU A 431 24.80 0.42 -1.41
C GLU A 431 24.22 1.66 -2.09
N VAL A 432 23.72 2.62 -1.31
CA VAL A 432 23.20 3.89 -1.81
C VAL A 432 24.33 4.72 -2.43
N GLU A 433 25.46 4.88 -1.74
CA GLU A 433 26.61 5.66 -2.23
C GLU A 433 27.25 5.08 -3.50
N ALA A 434 27.03 3.80 -3.77
CA ALA A 434 27.51 3.13 -4.98
C ALA A 434 26.61 3.33 -6.22
N CYS A 435 25.36 3.76 -6.04
CA CYS A 435 24.45 4.01 -7.17
C CYS A 435 24.77 5.33 -7.88
N ASP A 436 24.41 5.41 -9.16
CA ASP A 436 24.51 6.66 -9.92
C ASP A 436 23.77 7.82 -9.21
N PRO A 437 24.44 8.96 -8.94
CA PRO A 437 23.83 10.10 -8.24
C PRO A 437 22.63 10.72 -8.96
N THR A 438 22.62 10.70 -10.30
CA THR A 438 21.49 11.20 -11.11
C THR A 438 20.29 10.28 -10.95
N LEU A 439 20.50 8.96 -10.98
CA LEU A 439 19.46 7.96 -10.76
C LEU A 439 18.85 8.06 -9.36
N ILE A 440 19.69 8.31 -8.34
CA ILE A 440 19.21 8.59 -6.99
C ILE A 440 18.34 9.85 -6.99
N ARG A 441 18.83 10.96 -7.56
CA ARG A 441 18.14 12.26 -7.54
C ARG A 441 16.74 12.17 -8.13
N ILE A 442 16.57 11.53 -9.28
CA ILE A 442 15.24 11.40 -9.93
C ILE A 442 14.27 10.52 -9.13
N ASN A 443 14.78 9.62 -8.28
CA ASN A 443 13.95 8.74 -7.45
C ASN A 443 13.74 9.26 -6.03
N GLN A 444 14.53 10.23 -5.55
CA GLN A 444 14.39 10.79 -4.20
C GLN A 444 13.12 11.65 -4.02
N THR A 445 12.67 12.32 -5.08
CA THR A 445 11.51 13.21 -5.06
C THR A 445 10.40 12.69 -5.97
N PRO A 446 9.71 11.60 -5.58
CA PRO A 446 8.62 11.06 -6.39
C PRO A 446 7.49 12.08 -6.48
N LEU A 447 6.97 12.26 -7.70
CA LEU A 447 5.80 13.11 -7.93
C LEU A 447 4.56 12.49 -7.26
N LYS A 448 3.71 13.34 -6.68
CA LYS A 448 2.49 12.94 -5.96
C LYS A 448 1.29 13.80 -6.36
N GLY A 449 0.09 13.32 -6.02
CA GLY A 449 -1.15 14.06 -6.23
C GLY A 449 -1.38 14.42 -7.70
N THR A 450 -1.83 15.65 -7.95
CA THR A 450 -2.10 16.15 -9.30
C THR A 450 -0.84 16.19 -10.18
N TYR A 451 0.33 16.50 -9.60
CA TYR A 451 1.61 16.56 -10.34
C TYR A 451 1.99 15.22 -10.95
N LYS A 452 1.77 14.12 -10.23
CA LYS A 452 1.99 12.77 -10.75
C LYS A 452 1.08 12.49 -11.95
N LEU A 453 -0.23 12.73 -11.78
CA LEU A 453 -1.20 12.44 -12.83
C LEU A 453 -0.96 13.28 -14.09
N THR A 454 -0.53 14.53 -13.94
CA THR A 454 -0.12 15.38 -15.06
C THR A 454 1.15 14.87 -15.73
N TYR A 455 2.15 14.45 -14.96
CA TYR A 455 3.36 13.82 -15.52
C TYR A 455 3.01 12.57 -16.34
N ASP A 456 2.11 11.71 -15.81
CA ASP A 456 1.64 10.52 -16.52
C ASP A 456 1.00 10.89 -17.88
N LEU A 457 0.24 12.00 -17.95
CA LEU A 457 -0.31 12.50 -19.22
C LEU A 457 0.77 12.97 -20.19
N LEU A 458 1.82 13.65 -19.71
CA LEU A 458 2.95 14.05 -20.56
C LEU A 458 3.67 12.84 -21.14
N ILE A 459 3.86 11.77 -20.34
CA ILE A 459 4.40 10.50 -20.83
C ILE A 459 3.53 9.91 -21.94
N LEU A 460 2.21 9.92 -21.77
CA LEU A 460 1.28 9.44 -22.81
C LEU A 460 1.40 10.25 -24.10
N ILE A 461 1.60 11.57 -24.01
CA ILE A 461 1.86 12.42 -25.19
C ILE A 461 3.19 12.03 -25.84
N ILE A 462 4.27 11.87 -25.06
CA ILE A 462 5.59 11.50 -25.58
C ILE A 462 5.55 10.15 -26.28
N ASN A 463 4.91 9.16 -25.69
CA ASN A 463 4.79 7.83 -26.28
C ASN A 463 4.08 7.87 -27.65
N LYS A 464 3.18 8.85 -27.83
CA LYS A 464 2.44 9.06 -29.06
C LYS A 464 3.21 9.85 -30.13
N ILE A 465 3.81 10.99 -29.79
CA ILE A 465 4.41 11.91 -30.78
C ILE A 465 5.93 12.07 -30.70
N GLY A 466 6.57 11.61 -29.63
CA GLY A 466 7.99 11.79 -29.35
C GLY A 466 8.36 13.15 -28.77
N TRP A 467 9.56 13.22 -28.18
CA TRP A 467 10.08 14.40 -27.48
C TRP A 467 10.19 15.65 -28.38
N ASP A 468 10.79 15.52 -29.57
CA ASP A 468 11.04 16.67 -30.44
C ASP A 468 9.76 17.32 -30.95
N ASN A 469 8.75 16.51 -31.28
CA ASN A 469 7.44 17.02 -31.70
C ASN A 469 6.69 17.66 -30.53
N LEU A 470 6.80 17.10 -29.32
CA LEU A 470 6.24 17.72 -28.13
C LEU A 470 6.84 19.11 -27.90
N LEU A 471 8.16 19.29 -28.05
CA LEU A 471 8.80 20.60 -27.93
C LEU A 471 8.36 21.59 -29.03
N LYS A 472 8.16 21.12 -30.27
CA LYS A 472 7.61 21.94 -31.36
C LYS A 472 6.19 22.42 -31.03
N ILE A 473 5.33 21.54 -30.54
CA ILE A 473 3.95 21.93 -30.18
C ILE A 473 3.96 22.86 -28.96
N ARG A 474 4.81 22.58 -27.96
CA ARG A 474 5.01 23.45 -26.79
C ARG A 474 5.37 24.88 -27.22
N SER A 475 6.29 25.08 -28.15
CA SER A 475 6.68 26.41 -28.61
C SER A 475 5.65 27.10 -29.51
N GLN A 476 4.75 26.33 -30.14
CA GLN A 476 3.60 26.85 -30.89
C GLN A 476 2.49 27.34 -29.96
N VAL A 477 2.22 26.60 -28.88
CA VAL A 477 1.10 26.84 -27.96
C VAL A 477 1.46 27.83 -26.86
N PHE A 478 2.70 27.79 -26.36
CA PHE A 478 3.11 28.55 -25.19
C PHE A 478 4.14 29.64 -25.47
N ILE A 479 4.10 30.66 -24.61
CA ILE A 479 5.17 31.65 -24.36
C ILE A 479 5.76 31.35 -22.98
N MET A 480 7.08 31.44 -22.86
CA MET A 480 7.79 31.26 -21.59
C MET A 480 7.84 32.58 -20.78
N ASP A 481 7.93 32.49 -19.45
CA ASP A 481 7.97 33.65 -18.54
C ASP A 481 9.01 34.71 -18.95
N ASP A 482 10.20 34.30 -19.37
CA ASP A 482 11.29 35.22 -19.75
C ASP A 482 11.02 35.91 -21.08
N GLU A 483 10.39 35.21 -22.02
CA GLU A 483 9.96 35.77 -23.31
C GLU A 483 8.81 36.75 -23.11
N TYR A 484 7.87 36.43 -22.21
CA TYR A 484 6.74 37.27 -21.83
C TYR A 484 7.19 38.57 -21.16
N LYS A 485 8.14 38.50 -20.21
CA LYS A 485 8.71 39.70 -19.56
C LYS A 485 9.46 40.58 -20.56
N LYS A 486 10.23 39.98 -21.48
CA LYS A 486 10.94 40.72 -22.53
C LYS A 486 9.95 41.43 -23.46
N THR A 487 8.87 40.78 -23.87
CA THR A 487 7.82 41.39 -24.72
C THR A 487 7.08 42.52 -24.03
N ILE A 488 6.79 42.43 -22.72
CA ILE A 488 6.22 43.55 -21.95
C ILE A 488 7.21 44.71 -21.86
N SER A 489 8.50 44.42 -21.63
CA SER A 489 9.52 45.47 -21.55
C SER A 489 9.74 46.20 -22.88
N THR A 490 9.69 45.49 -24.02
CA THR A 490 9.84 46.10 -25.36
C THR A 490 8.58 46.82 -25.85
N THR A 491 7.38 46.36 -25.49
CA THR A 491 6.12 47.03 -25.86
C THR A 491 5.93 48.39 -25.19
N SER A 492 6.64 48.68 -24.09
CA SER A 492 6.65 50.02 -23.49
C SER A 492 7.51 51.06 -24.21
N ILE A 493 8.26 50.66 -25.26
CA ILE A 493 9.24 51.53 -25.97
C ILE A 493 8.87 51.76 -27.45
N ASP A 494 8.13 50.84 -28.11
CA ASP A 494 7.85 50.90 -29.55
C ASP A 494 6.35 50.97 -29.91
N GLU A 495 5.73 52.14 -29.74
CA GLU A 495 4.38 52.43 -30.27
C GLU A 495 4.36 52.79 -31.77
N LYS A 496 5.48 52.72 -32.51
CA LYS A 496 5.58 53.35 -33.84
C LYS A 496 5.84 52.49 -35.07
N ASN A 497 5.97 51.16 -35.00
CA ASN A 497 6.07 50.35 -36.23
C ASN A 497 5.15 49.13 -36.21
N GLY A 498 4.04 49.23 -36.94
CA GLY A 498 3.09 48.15 -37.17
C GLY A 498 3.63 47.10 -38.14
N GLY A 499 4.17 46.02 -37.60
CA GLY A 499 4.56 44.83 -38.37
C GLY A 499 4.87 43.63 -37.47
N SER A 500 4.08 42.55 -37.60
CA SER A 500 4.28 41.20 -37.01
C SER A 500 4.05 40.96 -35.50
N ASN A 501 3.04 41.58 -34.87
CA ASN A 501 2.64 41.21 -33.49
C ASN A 501 1.52 40.14 -33.40
N SER A 502 0.91 39.72 -34.51
CA SER A 502 -0.26 38.80 -34.50
C SER A 502 0.06 37.33 -34.17
N SER A 503 1.33 36.91 -34.26
CA SER A 503 1.75 35.53 -33.92
C SER A 503 1.95 35.32 -32.41
N ILE A 504 2.19 36.40 -31.66
CA ILE A 504 2.41 36.37 -30.21
C ILE A 504 1.08 36.47 -29.44
N THR A 505 0.05 37.12 -30.00
CA THR A 505 -1.26 37.31 -29.34
C THR A 505 -2.06 36.01 -29.17
N ASN A 506 -1.71 34.93 -29.88
CA ASN A 506 -2.45 33.66 -29.85
C ASN A 506 -1.85 32.59 -28.94
N LYS A 507 -0.65 32.82 -28.38
CA LYS A 507 0.03 31.87 -27.49
C LYS A 507 -0.35 32.13 -26.03
N ARG A 508 -0.37 31.08 -25.21
CA ARG A 508 -0.68 31.16 -23.78
C ARG A 508 0.59 31.17 -22.94
N LEU A 509 0.54 31.76 -21.75
CA LEU A 509 1.66 31.63 -20.81
C LEU A 509 1.77 30.18 -20.33
N CYS A 510 2.97 29.60 -20.39
CA CYS A 510 3.24 28.30 -19.77
C CYS A 510 3.29 28.46 -18.25
N GLU A 511 2.49 27.67 -17.52
CA GLU A 511 2.55 27.63 -16.08
C GLU A 511 3.92 27.12 -15.61
N ARG A 512 4.48 27.75 -14.58
CA ARG A 512 5.82 27.40 -14.05
C ARG A 512 5.94 25.95 -13.62
N TRP A 513 4.88 25.41 -13.04
CA TRP A 513 4.86 24.03 -12.61
C TRP A 513 4.92 23.06 -13.80
N LEU A 514 4.33 23.43 -14.94
CA LEU A 514 4.35 22.60 -16.14
C LEU A 514 5.73 22.63 -16.78
N ASP A 515 6.37 23.80 -16.84
CA ASP A 515 7.76 23.91 -17.30
C ASP A 515 8.74 23.11 -16.42
N GLN A 516 8.56 23.16 -15.09
CA GLN A 516 9.32 22.31 -14.17
C GLN A 516 9.11 20.82 -14.46
N LEU A 517 7.89 20.38 -14.77
CA LEU A 517 7.60 18.99 -15.13
C LEU A 517 8.28 18.59 -16.46
N PHE A 518 8.39 19.49 -17.44
CA PHE A 518 9.17 19.21 -18.66
C PHE A 518 10.65 18.93 -18.35
N LEU A 519 11.24 19.64 -17.38
CA LEU A 519 12.62 19.39 -16.95
C LEU A 519 12.75 18.03 -16.24
N VAL A 520 11.85 17.72 -15.30
CA VAL A 520 11.82 16.42 -14.61
C VAL A 520 11.67 15.28 -15.63
N LEU A 521 10.78 15.46 -16.61
CA LEU A 521 10.55 14.51 -17.67
C LEU A 521 11.77 14.31 -18.57
N TYR A 522 12.45 15.38 -18.96
CA TYR A 522 13.70 15.30 -19.71
C TYR A 522 14.78 14.49 -18.96
N GLU A 523 14.93 14.76 -17.65
CA GLU A 523 15.90 14.04 -16.83
C GLU A 523 15.58 12.54 -16.72
N ASP A 524 14.31 12.20 -16.47
CA ASP A 524 13.86 10.80 -16.39
C ASP A 524 14.11 10.07 -17.72
N LEU A 525 13.72 10.65 -18.87
CA LEU A 525 13.94 10.05 -20.18
C LEU A 525 15.42 9.88 -20.50
N ARG A 526 16.24 10.88 -20.19
CA ARG A 526 17.69 10.80 -20.41
C ARG A 526 18.30 9.63 -19.65
N VAL A 527 17.96 9.46 -18.37
CA VAL A 527 18.48 8.35 -17.55
C VAL A 527 18.02 7.00 -18.11
N VAL A 528 16.73 6.85 -18.43
CA VAL A 528 16.21 5.58 -18.98
C VAL A 528 16.86 5.22 -20.32
N LEU A 529 17.08 6.19 -21.20
CA LEU A 529 17.74 5.97 -22.49
C LEU A 529 19.22 5.60 -22.36
N ILE A 530 19.94 6.20 -21.41
CA ILE A 530 21.34 5.84 -21.12
C ILE A 530 21.40 4.38 -20.68
N VAL A 531 20.56 4.00 -19.72
CA VAL A 531 20.52 2.62 -19.20
C VAL A 531 20.10 1.63 -20.29
N GLU A 532 19.13 1.99 -21.13
CA GLU A 532 18.73 1.15 -22.26
C GLU A 532 19.88 0.93 -23.26
N ASN A 533 20.65 1.97 -23.55
CA ASN A 533 21.83 1.87 -24.40
C ASN A 533 22.92 0.99 -23.77
N GLU A 534 23.15 1.12 -22.47
CA GLU A 534 24.08 0.28 -21.72
C GLU A 534 23.66 -1.20 -21.75
N LEU A 535 22.37 -1.49 -21.52
CA LEU A 535 21.81 -2.85 -21.56
C LEU A 535 21.97 -3.51 -22.92
N ASN A 536 21.85 -2.74 -24.01
CA ASN A 536 21.99 -3.25 -25.37
C ASN A 536 23.46 -3.46 -25.77
N ASN A 537 24.39 -2.65 -25.26
CA ASN A 537 25.80 -2.68 -25.66
C ASN A 537 26.68 -3.56 -24.77
N ALA A 538 26.36 -3.66 -23.48
CA ALA A 538 27.19 -4.39 -22.52
C ALA A 538 26.80 -5.86 -22.43
N LYS A 539 27.78 -6.76 -22.52
CA LYS A 539 27.56 -8.21 -22.34
C LYS A 539 27.18 -8.59 -20.91
N GLN A 540 27.64 -7.82 -19.91
CA GLN A 540 27.30 -7.97 -18.49
C GLN A 540 27.40 -6.62 -17.78
N LEU A 541 26.26 -6.08 -17.32
CA LEU A 541 26.22 -4.94 -16.40
C LEU A 541 26.22 -5.44 -14.96
N LYS A 542 27.00 -4.79 -14.09
CA LYS A 542 27.05 -5.07 -12.66
C LYS A 542 26.45 -3.89 -11.90
N HIS A 543 25.16 -3.96 -11.63
CA HIS A 543 24.43 -3.02 -10.79
C HIS A 543 24.01 -3.68 -9.48
N SER A 544 23.87 -2.88 -8.42
CA SER A 544 23.33 -3.35 -7.14
C SER A 544 21.84 -3.68 -7.22
N GLY A 545 21.30 -4.38 -6.23
CA GLY A 545 19.86 -4.66 -6.17
C GLY A 545 19.02 -3.38 -6.08
N LEU A 546 19.49 -2.40 -5.29
CA LEU A 546 18.90 -1.06 -5.23
C LEU A 546 18.93 -0.37 -6.61
N GLU A 547 20.07 -0.37 -7.29
CA GLU A 547 20.21 0.32 -8.57
C GLU A 547 19.26 -0.25 -9.64
N TRP A 548 19.15 -1.57 -9.74
CA TRP A 548 18.16 -2.22 -10.61
C TRP A 548 16.73 -1.84 -10.27
N GLN A 549 16.38 -1.72 -8.98
CA GLN A 549 15.06 -1.25 -8.60
C GLN A 549 14.85 0.18 -9.10
N LEU A 550 15.79 1.09 -8.86
CA LEU A 550 15.66 2.50 -9.24
C LEU A 550 15.53 2.67 -10.76
N ILE A 551 16.29 1.89 -11.54
CA ILE A 551 16.16 1.79 -13.00
C ILE A 551 14.76 1.31 -13.38
N GLY A 552 14.30 0.22 -12.75
CA GLY A 552 13.01 -0.38 -13.01
C GLY A 552 11.84 0.56 -12.71
N LEU A 553 11.92 1.33 -11.62
CA LEU A 553 10.94 2.34 -11.24
C LEU A 553 10.96 3.55 -12.18
N ALA A 554 12.13 4.02 -12.60
CA ALA A 554 12.24 5.09 -13.60
C ALA A 554 11.64 4.65 -14.94
N SER A 555 11.99 3.44 -15.41
CA SER A 555 11.44 2.85 -16.64
C SER A 555 9.94 2.58 -16.54
N PHE A 556 9.42 2.27 -15.34
CA PHE A 556 7.98 2.14 -15.11
C PHE A 556 7.28 3.49 -15.30
N ARG A 557 7.81 4.56 -14.67
CA ARG A 557 7.23 5.91 -14.78
C ARG A 557 7.24 6.42 -16.22
N THR A 558 8.29 6.14 -16.99
CA THR A 558 8.36 6.52 -18.41
C THR A 558 7.62 5.55 -19.34
N GLN A 559 7.01 4.50 -18.80
CA GLN A 559 6.29 3.44 -19.53
C GLN A 559 7.15 2.63 -20.53
N HIS A 560 8.47 2.53 -20.28
CA HIS A 560 9.33 1.55 -20.94
C HIS A 560 9.17 0.18 -20.24
N PHE A 561 7.97 -0.43 -20.38
CA PHE A 561 7.54 -1.55 -19.55
C PHE A 561 8.41 -2.80 -19.69
N LYS A 562 8.94 -3.07 -20.89
CA LYS A 562 9.87 -4.18 -21.11
C LYS A 562 11.12 -4.06 -20.24
N ASN A 563 11.74 -2.87 -20.23
CA ASN A 563 12.95 -2.59 -19.47
C ASN A 563 12.64 -2.55 -17.97
N SER A 564 11.48 -1.99 -17.61
CA SER A 564 10.98 -1.97 -16.24
C SER A 564 10.85 -3.38 -15.66
N ILE A 565 10.15 -4.29 -16.35
CA ILE A 565 9.95 -5.67 -15.87
C ILE A 565 11.29 -6.41 -15.76
N ALA A 566 12.19 -6.25 -16.74
CA ALA A 566 13.50 -6.88 -16.71
C ALA A 566 14.34 -6.40 -15.50
N ALA A 567 14.37 -5.09 -15.26
CA ALA A 567 15.10 -4.48 -14.15
C ALA A 567 14.49 -4.84 -12.79
N LEU A 568 13.16 -4.73 -12.62
CA LEU A 568 12.47 -5.08 -11.37
C LEU A 568 12.58 -6.57 -11.04
N ARG A 569 12.56 -7.46 -12.04
CA ARG A 569 12.77 -8.89 -11.78
C ARG A 569 14.21 -9.21 -11.40
N THR A 570 15.17 -8.50 -11.99
CA THR A 570 16.58 -8.60 -11.62
C THR A 570 16.80 -8.11 -10.18
N SER A 571 16.19 -6.99 -9.79
CA SER A 571 16.26 -6.50 -8.40
C SER A 571 15.66 -7.51 -7.42
N LEU A 572 14.47 -8.03 -7.70
CA LEU A 572 13.79 -9.05 -6.87
C LEU A 572 14.59 -10.36 -6.72
N SER A 573 15.40 -10.70 -7.72
CA SER A 573 16.28 -11.87 -7.68
C SER A 573 17.51 -11.64 -6.80
N ALA A 574 18.02 -10.40 -6.75
CA ALA A 574 19.15 -10.02 -5.91
C ALA A 574 18.73 -9.81 -4.45
N LYS A 575 17.65 -9.07 -4.21
CA LYS A 575 17.07 -8.79 -2.90
C LYS A 575 15.57 -8.59 -3.07
N PHE A 576 14.77 -9.43 -2.42
CA PHE A 576 13.31 -9.30 -2.51
C PHE A 576 12.86 -7.97 -1.89
N ASP A 577 11.95 -7.28 -2.55
CA ASP A 577 11.31 -6.08 -2.03
C ASP A 577 9.86 -5.99 -2.51
N ILE A 578 9.00 -5.51 -1.62
CA ILE A 578 7.56 -5.49 -1.89
C ILE A 578 7.18 -4.44 -2.95
N ILE A 579 7.96 -3.38 -3.11
CA ILE A 579 7.66 -2.27 -4.02
C ILE A 579 7.76 -2.75 -5.48
N SER A 580 8.88 -3.38 -5.83
CA SER A 580 9.12 -3.98 -7.15
C SER A 580 8.12 -5.09 -7.44
N ALA A 581 7.81 -5.92 -6.44
CA ALA A 581 6.84 -7.00 -6.57
C ALA A 581 5.45 -6.45 -6.93
N LEU A 582 4.95 -5.47 -6.18
CA LEU A 582 3.66 -4.84 -6.43
C LEU A 582 3.61 -4.13 -7.79
N LYS A 583 4.71 -3.53 -8.24
CA LYS A 583 4.78 -2.90 -9.58
C LYS A 583 4.67 -3.91 -10.72
N VAL A 584 5.29 -5.07 -10.60
CA VAL A 584 5.16 -6.14 -11.60
C VAL A 584 3.74 -6.74 -11.57
N MET A 585 3.17 -6.92 -10.37
CA MET A 585 1.77 -7.36 -10.22
C MET A 585 0.78 -6.36 -10.82
N GLU A 586 1.01 -5.05 -10.62
CA GLU A 586 0.22 -3.98 -11.21
C GLU A 586 0.23 -4.03 -12.75
N LEU A 587 1.39 -4.27 -13.39
CA LEU A 587 1.47 -4.43 -14.85
C LEU A 587 0.72 -5.66 -15.34
N TRP A 588 0.84 -6.78 -14.63
CA TRP A 588 0.11 -8.01 -14.96
C TRP A 588 -1.41 -7.77 -14.88
N GLU A 589 -1.89 -7.15 -13.82
CA GLU A 589 -3.30 -6.84 -13.63
C GLU A 589 -3.80 -5.90 -14.74
N ASN A 590 -3.04 -4.84 -15.02
CA ASN A 590 -3.37 -3.86 -16.04
C ASN A 590 -3.45 -4.49 -17.45
N GLN A 591 -2.56 -5.42 -17.78
CA GLN A 591 -2.56 -6.11 -19.07
C GLN A 591 -3.86 -6.87 -19.34
N TYR A 592 -4.49 -7.44 -18.32
CA TYR A 592 -5.69 -8.26 -18.49
C TYR A 592 -7.00 -7.54 -18.16
N TYR A 593 -7.05 -6.76 -17.09
CA TYR A 593 -8.30 -6.22 -16.52
C TYR A 593 -8.49 -4.73 -16.77
N ASN A 594 -7.44 -3.95 -17.01
CA ASN A 594 -7.55 -2.51 -17.20
C ASN A 594 -7.74 -2.15 -18.68
N ARG A 595 -8.97 -1.77 -19.06
CA ARG A 595 -9.30 -1.39 -20.44
C ARG A 595 -8.56 -0.12 -20.87
N ASP A 596 -8.52 0.90 -20.01
CA ASP A 596 -7.81 2.16 -20.29
C ASP A 596 -6.32 1.87 -20.57
N PHE A 597 -5.70 1.03 -19.75
CA PHE A 597 -4.31 0.63 -19.98
C PHE A 597 -4.10 0.01 -21.36
N LYS A 598 -4.99 -0.87 -21.82
CA LYS A 598 -4.90 -1.47 -23.17
C LYS A 598 -4.99 -0.41 -24.26
N ILE A 599 -5.88 0.57 -24.14
CA ILE A 599 -6.03 1.67 -25.11
C ILE A 599 -4.72 2.46 -25.21
N TRP A 600 -4.17 2.88 -24.06
CA TRP A 600 -2.93 3.65 -24.02
C TRP A 600 -1.71 2.85 -24.46
N ASN A 601 -1.64 1.57 -24.09
CA ASN A 601 -0.49 0.73 -24.42
C ASN A 601 -0.42 0.40 -25.92
N LYS A 602 -1.55 0.38 -26.65
CA LYS A 602 -1.56 0.31 -28.14
C LYS A 602 -0.78 1.46 -28.78
N LEU A 603 -0.78 2.63 -28.14
CA LEU A 603 -0.09 3.83 -28.63
C LEU A 603 1.39 3.87 -28.18
N ASN A 604 1.80 3.03 -27.24
CA ASN A 604 3.13 3.03 -26.66
C ASN A 604 4.07 2.07 -27.39
N LYS A 605 5.04 2.61 -28.14
CA LYS A 605 6.06 1.82 -28.84
C LYS A 605 6.93 0.98 -27.91
N PHE A 606 7.13 1.42 -26.67
CA PHE A 606 7.95 0.74 -25.65
C PHE A 606 7.10 -0.10 -24.70
N GLY A 607 5.81 -0.24 -25.01
CA GLY A 607 4.81 -0.82 -24.12
C GLY A 607 4.63 -2.33 -24.23
N ASN A 608 5.31 -3.01 -25.15
CA ASN A 608 5.19 -4.46 -25.30
C ASN A 608 5.99 -5.19 -24.21
N PHE A 609 5.32 -6.04 -23.44
CA PHE A 609 5.93 -6.88 -22.43
C PHE A 609 5.15 -8.18 -22.26
N ASP A 610 5.78 -9.16 -21.64
CA ASP A 610 5.14 -10.41 -21.25
C ASP A 610 5.59 -10.81 -19.84
N ILE A 611 4.66 -11.34 -19.06
CA ILE A 611 4.88 -11.86 -17.72
C ILE A 611 4.29 -13.26 -17.69
N THR A 612 5.14 -14.27 -17.61
CA THR A 612 4.67 -15.66 -17.62
C THR A 612 3.98 -16.00 -16.31
N LEU A 613 3.09 -17.00 -16.34
CA LEU A 613 2.38 -17.47 -15.15
C LEU A 613 3.34 -17.85 -14.00
N ASP A 614 4.45 -18.52 -14.31
CA ASP A 614 5.40 -18.95 -13.28
C ASP A 614 6.14 -17.75 -12.65
N GLN A 615 6.40 -16.70 -13.43
CA GLN A 615 7.02 -15.47 -12.94
C GLN A 615 6.09 -14.71 -11.99
N ILE A 616 4.82 -14.53 -12.36
CA ILE A 616 3.87 -13.82 -11.50
C ILE A 616 3.55 -14.62 -10.23
N LEU A 617 3.49 -15.96 -10.31
CA LEU A 617 3.28 -16.82 -9.15
C LEU A 617 4.45 -16.77 -8.16
N ASP A 618 5.69 -16.83 -8.65
CA ASP A 618 6.87 -16.67 -7.78
C ASP A 618 6.85 -15.32 -7.04
N ILE A 619 6.53 -14.23 -7.75
CA ILE A 619 6.43 -12.89 -7.15
C ILE A 619 5.32 -12.83 -6.10
N LEU A 620 4.13 -13.35 -6.42
CA LEU A 620 2.97 -13.38 -5.53
C LEU A 620 3.27 -14.14 -4.22
N VAL A 621 3.85 -15.33 -4.33
CA VAL A 621 4.17 -16.18 -3.17
C VAL A 621 5.22 -15.51 -2.27
N ARG A 622 6.24 -14.87 -2.86
CA ARG A 622 7.24 -14.11 -2.11
C ARG A 622 6.66 -12.84 -1.48
N ALA A 623 5.72 -12.16 -2.13
CA ALA A 623 5.02 -10.99 -1.57
C ALA A 623 4.19 -11.37 -0.34
N ILE A 624 3.45 -12.48 -0.39
CA ILE A 624 2.71 -13.02 0.75
C ILE A 624 3.66 -13.33 1.91
N SER A 625 4.77 -14.04 1.62
CA SER A 625 5.79 -14.36 2.61
C SER A 625 6.42 -13.11 3.26
N PHE A 626 6.67 -12.07 2.47
CA PHE A 626 7.19 -10.79 2.95
C PHE A 626 6.18 -10.08 3.88
N ASN A 627 4.91 -10.03 3.49
CA ASN A 627 3.89 -9.40 4.30
C ASN A 627 3.73 -10.11 5.66
N ILE A 628 3.73 -11.45 5.67
CA ILE A 628 3.70 -12.23 6.93
C ILE A 628 4.94 -11.97 7.77
N ARG A 629 6.15 -11.89 7.18
CA ARG A 629 7.39 -11.56 7.92
C ARG A 629 7.24 -10.31 8.77
N PHE A 630 6.53 -9.32 8.27
CA PHE A 630 6.31 -8.03 8.92
C PHE A 630 4.90 -7.88 9.49
N PHE A 631 4.27 -9.00 9.88
CA PHE A 631 3.00 -9.05 10.61
C PHE A 631 1.81 -8.39 9.89
N ASN A 632 1.84 -8.31 8.57
CA ASN A 632 0.70 -7.93 7.74
C ASN A 632 -0.09 -9.20 7.38
N GLU A 633 -1.09 -9.52 8.19
CA GLU A 633 -2.02 -10.64 7.96
C GLU A 633 -3.20 -10.20 7.06
N PHE A 634 -3.51 -8.90 6.99
CA PHE A 634 -4.63 -8.39 6.19
C PHE A 634 -4.38 -8.36 4.68
N GLN A 635 -3.18 -7.93 4.25
CA GLN A 635 -2.71 -7.97 2.85
C GLN A 635 -3.76 -7.58 1.79
N LEU A 636 -4.42 -6.42 1.95
CA LEU A 636 -5.54 -6.01 1.10
C LEU A 636 -5.16 -5.88 -0.38
N ASP A 637 -3.96 -5.38 -0.67
CA ASP A 637 -3.39 -5.31 -2.01
C ASP A 637 -3.29 -6.70 -2.67
N ILE A 638 -2.80 -7.69 -1.92
CA ILE A 638 -2.70 -9.08 -2.38
C ILE A 638 -4.08 -9.72 -2.52
N LEU A 639 -5.02 -9.48 -1.60
CA LEU A 639 -6.38 -10.00 -1.68
C LEU A 639 -7.12 -9.48 -2.93
N LEU A 640 -7.03 -8.18 -3.21
CA LEU A 640 -7.62 -7.57 -4.40
C LEU A 640 -7.00 -8.13 -5.68
N PHE A 641 -5.68 -8.33 -5.70
CA PHE A 641 -4.99 -8.98 -6.81
C PHE A 641 -5.44 -10.43 -6.99
N LEU A 642 -5.44 -11.24 -5.91
CA LEU A 642 -5.84 -12.65 -5.92
C LEU A 642 -7.25 -12.83 -6.45
N LYS A 643 -8.17 -11.95 -6.06
CA LYS A 643 -9.54 -11.96 -6.57
C LYS A 643 -9.58 -11.88 -8.10
N LYS A 644 -8.85 -10.93 -8.70
CA LYS A 644 -8.77 -10.81 -10.16
C LYS A 644 -8.03 -12.02 -10.74
N PHE A 645 -6.89 -12.38 -10.17
CA PHE A 645 -6.06 -13.50 -10.63
C PHE A 645 -6.83 -14.83 -10.70
N LEU A 646 -7.62 -15.17 -9.68
CA LEU A 646 -8.40 -16.41 -9.58
C LEU A 646 -9.66 -16.41 -10.47
N THR A 647 -10.09 -15.27 -11.02
CA THR A 647 -11.12 -15.29 -12.09
C THR A 647 -10.56 -15.79 -13.42
N LYS A 648 -9.23 -15.71 -13.61
CA LYS A 648 -8.54 -16.12 -14.85
C LYS A 648 -8.09 -17.58 -14.83
N TYR A 649 -7.69 -18.08 -13.67
CA TYR A 649 -7.08 -19.39 -13.51
C TYR A 649 -7.85 -20.25 -12.53
N ASP A 650 -7.87 -21.55 -12.80
CA ASP A 650 -8.46 -22.54 -11.91
C ASP A 650 -7.74 -22.58 -10.54
N VAL A 651 -8.53 -22.57 -9.47
CA VAL A 651 -8.03 -22.44 -8.10
C VAL A 651 -7.16 -23.62 -7.70
N ASP A 652 -7.59 -24.85 -8.02
CA ASP A 652 -6.87 -26.07 -7.64
C ASP A 652 -5.55 -26.17 -8.40
N PHE A 653 -5.56 -25.79 -9.68
CA PHE A 653 -4.34 -25.68 -10.48
C PHE A 653 -3.32 -24.68 -9.87
N ILE A 654 -3.78 -23.50 -9.45
CA ILE A 654 -2.90 -22.49 -8.83
C ILE A 654 -2.37 -22.97 -7.49
N LYS A 655 -3.21 -23.57 -6.63
CA LYS A 655 -2.78 -24.16 -5.36
C LYS A 655 -1.69 -25.20 -5.56
N ASN A 656 -1.87 -26.13 -6.50
CA ASN A 656 -0.88 -27.16 -6.82
C ASN A 656 0.44 -26.55 -7.28
N LYS A 657 0.42 -25.53 -8.16
CA LYS A 657 1.65 -24.85 -8.60
C LYS A 657 2.38 -24.15 -7.46
N ILE A 658 1.65 -23.49 -6.58
CA ILE A 658 2.22 -22.75 -5.44
C ILE A 658 2.83 -23.72 -4.42
N GLN A 659 2.17 -24.85 -4.16
CA GLN A 659 2.72 -25.90 -3.32
C GLN A 659 4.08 -26.38 -3.85
N VAL A 660 4.17 -26.67 -5.16
CA VAL A 660 5.43 -27.10 -5.80
C VAL A 660 6.53 -26.03 -5.66
N LEU A 661 6.20 -24.75 -5.81
CA LEU A 661 7.17 -23.65 -5.63
C LEU A 661 7.70 -23.60 -4.20
N PHE A 662 6.82 -23.75 -3.21
CA PHE A 662 7.19 -23.67 -1.79
C PHE A 662 8.04 -24.86 -1.32
N GLU A 663 7.69 -26.08 -1.75
CA GLU A 663 8.44 -27.30 -1.45
C GLU A 663 9.88 -27.21 -1.98
N ASN A 664 10.05 -26.70 -3.21
CA ASN A 664 11.35 -26.54 -3.84
C ASN A 664 12.26 -25.53 -3.12
N ASP A 665 11.70 -24.41 -2.63
CA ASP A 665 12.48 -23.34 -2.00
C ASP A 665 12.90 -23.67 -0.57
N ASN A 666 12.10 -24.44 0.18
CA ASN A 666 12.40 -24.79 1.57
C ASN A 666 13.17 -26.11 1.72
N LYS A 667 13.35 -26.89 0.64
CA LYS A 667 13.87 -28.28 0.68
C LYS A 667 13.12 -29.16 1.71
N ASP A 668 11.89 -28.78 2.02
CA ASP A 668 11.07 -29.41 3.04
C ASP A 668 9.98 -30.24 2.36
N TYR A 669 10.39 -31.41 1.87
CA TYR A 669 9.50 -32.37 1.22
C TYR A 669 8.59 -33.14 2.22
N LYS A 670 8.67 -32.83 3.53
CA LYS A 670 7.88 -33.50 4.57
C LYS A 670 6.60 -32.75 4.94
N ASN A 671 6.55 -31.44 4.67
CA ASN A 671 5.35 -30.61 4.84
C ASN A 671 4.62 -30.41 3.50
N SER A 672 4.37 -31.51 2.80
CA SER A 672 3.60 -31.52 1.55
C SER A 672 2.11 -31.31 1.88
N GLY A 673 1.62 -30.08 1.82
CA GLY A 673 0.17 -29.87 1.68
C GLY A 673 -0.44 -28.61 2.27
N VAL A 674 0.28 -27.75 3.00
CA VAL A 674 -0.32 -26.50 3.51
C VAL A 674 0.74 -25.39 3.55
N ILE A 675 0.45 -24.26 2.89
CA ILE A 675 1.13 -22.98 3.15
C ILE A 675 0.07 -22.13 3.86
N PRO A 676 -0.04 -22.21 5.20
CA PRO A 676 -1.24 -21.74 5.88
C PRO A 676 -1.62 -20.29 5.58
N PRO A 677 -0.66 -19.34 5.44
CA PRO A 677 -0.99 -17.98 5.01
C PRO A 677 -1.60 -17.89 3.61
N PHE A 678 -1.12 -18.71 2.67
CA PHE A 678 -1.66 -18.73 1.30
C PHE A 678 -3.07 -19.34 1.26
N ASP A 679 -3.26 -20.48 1.91
CA ASP A 679 -4.58 -21.13 1.96
C ASP A 679 -5.60 -20.24 2.68
N SER A 680 -5.20 -19.51 3.73
CA SER A 680 -6.04 -18.52 4.39
C SER A 680 -6.47 -17.42 3.41
N LEU A 681 -5.53 -16.79 2.69
CA LEU A 681 -5.86 -15.71 1.75
C LEU A 681 -6.74 -16.19 0.59
N VAL A 682 -6.50 -17.41 0.09
CA VAL A 682 -7.37 -18.01 -0.94
C VAL A 682 -8.75 -18.31 -0.37
N ALA A 683 -8.83 -18.87 0.84
CA ALA A 683 -10.12 -19.13 1.51
C ALA A 683 -10.91 -17.82 1.73
N ASP A 684 -10.23 -16.77 2.18
CA ASP A 684 -10.81 -15.44 2.35
C ASP A 684 -11.33 -14.89 1.00
N THR A 685 -10.55 -15.05 -0.07
CA THR A 685 -10.97 -14.63 -1.42
C THR A 685 -12.19 -15.41 -1.90
N LEU A 686 -12.22 -16.73 -1.70
CA LEU A 686 -13.31 -17.61 -2.11
C LEU A 686 -14.59 -17.37 -1.30
N MET A 687 -14.47 -17.02 -0.02
CA MET A 687 -15.61 -16.66 0.83
C MET A 687 -16.45 -15.53 0.23
N PHE A 688 -15.85 -14.63 -0.57
CA PHE A 688 -16.56 -13.52 -1.23
C PHE A 688 -17.00 -13.82 -2.66
N SER A 689 -16.67 -14.99 -3.20
CA SER A 689 -17.07 -15.43 -4.55
C SER A 689 -18.36 -16.24 -4.58
N GLN A 690 -18.77 -16.76 -3.41
CA GLN A 690 -20.03 -17.46 -3.15
C GLN A 690 -21.09 -16.45 -2.69
#